data_AF-A0A9W2ZC34-F1
#
_entry.id   AF-A0A9W2ZC34-F1
#
_cell.length_a   1.000
_cell.length_b   1.000
_cell.length_c   1.000
_cell.angle_alpha   90.00
_cell.angle_beta   90.00
_cell.angle_gamma   90.00
#
_symmetry.space_group_name_H-M   'P 1'
#
loop_
_entity.id
_entity.type
_entity.pdbx_description
1 polymer ?
#
loop_
_entity_poly.entity_id
_entity_poly.type
_entity_poly.pdbx_seq_one_letter_code
_entity_poly.pdbx_strand_id
1 'polypeptide(L)'
;MVAYRSRRLCFLVTLFYLATTQAVILEKTFNDTVALVATLQQRIAELQSNLGDLAKQTQLQQLEVEERVRSEGNSGIKQVRYVAHGTSSYFDYTHANLGVAAIHDHTNYHDTLGMGEVIVVINGVEFRTRHNDYRLVQPDTSTRTFRAVKDIIPPPVPPQVSSKPTVALQILEMREWFKAFKTQNITHRDYRPYFQPVICYMEGFWSLEQNIMEPFKSDRHALFASSWKQLQEQIFYTSYTGTKDLLENMAYLPTTIVSVNSITGKPVYAQWNYRILCNPIDVEVPLKYFRVQDDLASRTRLRQSYQNVNNTRAGRFRLSEYDYERVTGFTLLDRIMQDIPGLDNNPSMLNEVAFGMGVYNTAFNNFTKLNTGYYHRSYKTGTANAMGLSMVDRGFSDEMLFVAENTQPQIPAFDFTICVFRGPCTTRSSRFSYAIPLEIVYMTPLLTWNPYNLAIYPDFKTPPANGRTGSTTDVTKAFNGSSPIAYYYLTPKEFYSSTTGQPDPADTAIATVGVLDKTGVIRNVTASGVQIFTLPIAGLGTVRLRYPIPPIHGEGSTVWKDLAIVKNTIRVMQGAGSAGVPAYQMQLYPATVGGLHSHDFTVFKQDYDLIMNGETVSVSTSLANGHQHNLELWKNPGTNVLEYKTCDYQNVCFDQHPKNIKLVSSPGR
;
A
#
# COMPACT_ATOMS: atom_id res chain seq x y z
N MET A 1 103.57 -32.67 3.47
CA MET A 1 102.34 -33.14 2.79
C MET A 1 101.24 -33.65 3.73
N VAL A 2 101.55 -34.26 4.88
CA VAL A 2 100.53 -34.82 5.80
C VAL A 2 99.69 -33.74 6.53
N ALA A 3 100.29 -32.61 6.92
CA ALA A 3 99.59 -31.52 7.61
C ALA A 3 98.60 -30.71 6.72
N TYR A 4 98.75 -30.76 5.39
CA TYR A 4 97.86 -30.06 4.45
C TYR A 4 96.61 -30.89 4.12
N ARG A 5 96.71 -32.23 4.19
CA ARG A 5 95.56 -33.14 4.03
C ARG A 5 94.65 -33.16 5.25
N SER A 6 95.19 -33.09 6.47
CA SER A 6 94.37 -33.07 7.70
C SER A 6 93.54 -31.79 7.83
N ARG A 7 94.09 -30.62 7.46
CA ARG A 7 93.35 -29.34 7.48
C ARG A 7 92.22 -29.30 6.44
N ARG A 8 92.41 -29.85 5.24
CA ARG A 8 91.34 -29.96 4.22
C ARG A 8 90.24 -30.93 4.64
N LEU A 9 90.60 -32.07 5.24
CA LEU A 9 89.63 -33.03 5.75
C LEU A 9 88.81 -32.44 6.91
N CYS A 10 89.47 -31.75 7.84
CA CYS A 10 88.78 -31.08 8.95
C CYS A 10 87.82 -29.98 8.43
N PHE A 11 88.25 -29.17 7.46
CA PHE A 11 87.42 -28.12 6.87
C PHE A 11 86.21 -28.69 6.10
N LEU A 12 86.39 -29.79 5.37
CA LEU A 12 85.30 -30.50 4.68
C LEU A 12 84.31 -31.13 5.66
N VAL A 13 84.78 -31.70 6.77
CA VAL A 13 83.91 -32.25 7.82
C VAL A 13 83.13 -31.14 8.52
N THR A 14 83.75 -29.99 8.81
CA THR A 14 83.03 -28.84 9.39
C THR A 14 81.99 -28.26 8.43
N LEU A 15 82.32 -28.13 7.14
CA LEU A 15 81.36 -27.72 6.10
C LEU A 15 80.20 -28.71 5.96
N PHE A 16 80.48 -30.01 5.99
CA PHE A 16 79.44 -31.04 5.91
C PHE A 16 78.53 -30.99 7.15
N TYR A 17 79.10 -30.82 8.34
CA TYR A 17 78.34 -30.70 9.59
C TYR A 17 77.49 -29.42 9.63
N LEU A 18 78.03 -28.29 9.14
CA LEU A 18 77.28 -27.04 8.98
C LEU A 18 76.14 -27.17 7.95
N ALA A 19 76.40 -27.83 6.82
CA ALA A 19 75.38 -28.07 5.80
C ALA A 19 74.25 -28.99 6.30
N THR A 20 74.59 -30.06 7.04
CA THR A 20 73.58 -30.98 7.60
C THR A 20 72.78 -30.34 8.72
N THR A 21 73.43 -29.61 9.64
CA THR A 21 72.73 -28.86 10.70
C THR A 21 71.82 -27.78 10.11
N GLN A 22 72.28 -27.06 9.09
CA GLN A 22 71.46 -26.06 8.41
C GLN A 22 70.28 -26.69 7.64
N ALA A 23 70.47 -27.86 7.03
CA ALA A 23 69.38 -28.62 6.39
C ALA A 23 68.33 -29.09 7.41
N VAL A 24 68.75 -29.62 8.56
CA VAL A 24 67.84 -30.06 9.64
C VAL A 24 67.07 -28.88 10.25
N ILE A 25 67.73 -27.74 10.45
CA ILE A 25 67.06 -26.52 10.94
C ILE A 25 66.04 -26.03 9.90
N LEU A 26 66.39 -26.02 8.61
CA LEU A 26 65.51 -25.60 7.53
C LEU A 26 64.28 -26.52 7.41
N GLU A 27 64.47 -27.83 7.49
CA GLU A 27 63.40 -28.84 7.45
C GLU A 27 62.46 -28.69 8.65
N LYS A 28 63.01 -28.53 9.86
CA LYS A 28 62.20 -28.27 11.05
C LYS A 28 61.40 -26.97 10.93
N THR A 29 62.05 -25.88 10.51
CA THR A 29 61.39 -24.58 10.32
C THR A 29 60.29 -24.66 9.27
N PHE A 30 60.53 -25.39 8.17
CA PHE A 30 59.53 -25.62 7.13
C PHE A 30 58.33 -26.41 7.68
N ASN A 31 58.56 -27.52 8.39
CA ASN A 31 57.50 -28.33 8.98
C ASN A 31 56.68 -27.56 10.04
N ASP A 32 57.35 -26.78 10.89
CA ASP A 32 56.69 -25.91 11.88
C ASP A 32 55.83 -24.83 11.18
N THR A 33 56.34 -24.26 10.08
CA THR A 33 55.59 -23.29 9.26
C THR A 33 54.36 -23.94 8.61
N VAL A 34 54.50 -25.14 8.05
CA VAL A 34 53.39 -25.89 7.43
C VAL A 34 52.31 -26.22 8.47
N ALA A 35 52.70 -26.68 9.66
CA ALA A 35 51.78 -26.97 10.75
C ALA A 35 51.05 -25.70 11.23
N LEU A 36 51.76 -24.57 11.33
CA LEU A 36 51.16 -23.28 11.67
C LEU A 36 50.15 -22.81 10.61
N VAL A 37 50.49 -22.91 9.32
CA VAL A 37 49.58 -22.55 8.22
C VAL A 37 48.32 -23.42 8.25
N ALA A 38 48.46 -24.74 8.44
CA ALA A 38 47.31 -25.64 8.57
C ALA A 38 46.42 -25.26 9.76
N THR A 39 47.01 -24.93 10.92
CA THR A 39 46.29 -24.49 12.11
C THR A 39 45.56 -23.17 11.87
N LEU A 40 46.20 -22.20 11.20
CA LEU A 40 45.59 -20.92 10.85
C LEU A 40 44.43 -21.09 9.87
N GLN A 41 44.57 -21.98 8.87
CA GLN A 41 43.49 -22.30 7.93
C GLN A 41 42.28 -22.90 8.66
N GLN A 42 42.51 -23.84 9.59
CA GLN A 42 41.43 -24.39 10.41
C GLN A 42 40.74 -23.31 11.25
N ARG A 43 41.50 -22.45 11.93
CA ARG A 43 40.93 -21.35 12.74
C ARG A 43 40.15 -20.35 11.88
N ILE A 44 40.61 -20.04 10.68
CA ILE A 44 39.89 -19.17 9.74
C ILE A 44 38.57 -19.83 9.32
N ALA A 45 38.58 -21.13 9.03
CA ALA A 45 37.36 -21.87 8.69
C ALA A 45 36.36 -21.92 9.86
N GLU A 46 36.82 -22.16 11.09
CA GLU A 46 35.99 -22.11 12.30
C GLU A 46 35.39 -20.70 12.51
N LEU A 47 36.20 -19.64 12.36
CA LEU A 47 35.72 -18.26 12.46
C LEU A 47 34.69 -17.92 11.38
N GLN A 48 34.89 -18.38 10.13
CA GLN A 48 33.93 -18.21 9.04
C GLN A 48 32.61 -18.94 9.31
N SER A 49 32.68 -20.16 9.86
CA SER A 49 31.51 -20.92 10.28
C SER A 49 30.75 -20.19 11.39
N ASN A 50 31.44 -19.80 12.46
CA ASN A 50 30.85 -19.09 13.59
C ASN A 50 30.21 -17.76 13.17
N LEU A 51 30.85 -17.02 12.24
CA LEU A 51 30.28 -15.81 11.68
C LEU A 51 29.01 -16.09 10.86
N GLY A 52 29.01 -17.17 10.07
CA GLY A 52 27.83 -17.60 9.32
C GLY A 52 26.67 -17.98 10.23
N ASP A 53 26.94 -18.67 11.33
CA ASP A 53 25.91 -19.05 12.31
C ASP A 53 25.39 -17.84 13.10
N LEU A 54 26.26 -16.89 13.44
CA LEU A 54 25.84 -15.61 14.03
C LEU A 54 24.95 -14.82 13.06
N ALA A 55 25.31 -14.74 11.77
CA ALA A 55 24.52 -14.06 10.76
C ALA A 55 23.13 -14.70 10.59
N LYS A 56 23.03 -16.03 10.60
CA LYS A 56 21.74 -16.74 10.60
C LYS A 56 20.94 -16.45 11.86
N GLN A 57 21.57 -16.43 13.03
CA GLN A 57 20.89 -16.09 14.28
C GLN A 57 20.31 -14.67 14.24
N THR A 58 21.07 -13.69 13.72
CA THR A 58 20.58 -12.32 13.50
C THR A 58 19.43 -12.28 12.51
N GLN A 59 19.50 -13.04 11.41
CA GLN A 59 18.39 -13.17 10.46
C GLN A 59 17.12 -13.70 11.15
N LEU A 60 17.24 -14.73 11.99
CA LEU A 60 16.11 -15.31 12.72
C LEU A 60 15.52 -14.34 13.75
N GLN A 61 16.37 -13.58 14.46
CA GLN A 61 15.91 -12.54 15.39
C GLN A 61 15.13 -11.43 14.66
N GLN A 62 15.59 -11.03 13.48
CA GLN A 62 14.87 -10.05 12.66
C GLN A 62 13.51 -10.60 12.21
N LEU A 63 13.46 -11.87 11.77
CA LEU A 63 12.20 -12.53 11.41
C LEU A 63 11.25 -12.63 12.61
N GLU A 64 11.74 -12.92 13.81
CA GLU A 64 10.93 -12.95 15.04
C GLU A 64 10.29 -11.58 15.33
N VAL A 65 11.03 -10.48 15.15
CA VAL A 65 10.49 -9.13 15.29
C VAL A 65 9.40 -8.87 14.25
N GLU A 66 9.61 -9.24 13.00
CA GLU A 66 8.61 -9.08 11.94
C GLU A 66 7.35 -9.92 12.20
N GLU A 67 7.49 -11.17 12.64
CA GLU A 67 6.36 -12.03 13.02
C GLU A 67 5.59 -11.48 14.20
N ARG A 68 6.30 -10.94 15.20
CA ARG A 68 5.65 -10.23 16.31
C ARG A 68 4.81 -9.06 15.78
N VAL A 69 5.36 -8.23 14.89
CA VAL A 69 4.61 -7.11 14.31
C VAL A 69 3.42 -7.61 13.48
N ARG A 70 3.55 -8.69 12.70
CA ARG A 70 2.42 -9.33 12.00
C ARG A 70 1.32 -9.78 12.97
N SER A 71 1.67 -10.21 14.17
CA SER A 71 0.71 -10.62 15.20
C SER A 71 0.04 -9.45 15.94
N GLU A 72 0.63 -8.25 15.91
CA GLU A 72 0.11 -7.06 16.60
C GLU A 72 -1.07 -6.42 15.84
N GLY A 73 -1.17 -6.61 14.52
CA GLY A 73 -2.23 -6.06 13.69
C GLY A 73 -1.99 -6.24 12.18
N ASN A 74 -2.81 -5.56 11.37
CA ASN A 74 -2.76 -5.66 9.90
C ASN A 74 -1.73 -4.69 9.31
N SER A 75 -1.40 -4.82 8.03
CA SER A 75 -0.61 -3.82 7.32
C SER A 75 -1.37 -2.50 7.23
N GLY A 76 -0.69 -1.39 7.49
CA GLY A 76 -1.29 -0.06 7.46
C GLY A 76 -0.50 1.02 8.18
N ILE A 77 -1.09 2.21 8.23
CA ILE A 77 -0.52 3.35 8.94
C ILE A 77 -0.62 3.08 10.44
N LYS A 78 0.51 3.16 11.14
CA LYS A 78 0.58 3.04 12.59
C LYS A 78 0.40 4.40 13.26
N GLN A 79 1.04 5.43 12.69
CA GLN A 79 1.08 6.74 13.34
C GLN A 79 1.47 7.86 12.38
N VAL A 80 0.96 9.07 12.62
CA VAL A 80 1.52 10.32 12.08
C VAL A 80 2.42 10.98 13.12
N ARG A 81 3.28 11.92 12.69
CA ARG A 81 4.12 12.67 13.63
C ARG A 81 3.29 13.52 14.59
N TYR A 82 3.70 13.52 15.86
CA TYR A 82 3.16 14.37 16.91
C TYR A 82 3.63 15.82 16.81
N VAL A 83 2.70 16.78 16.86
CA VAL A 83 3.01 18.21 17.07
C VAL A 83 2.33 18.79 18.30
N ALA A 84 1.36 18.10 18.91
CA ALA A 84 0.68 18.53 20.12
C ALA A 84 0.15 17.34 20.92
N HIS A 85 0.31 17.43 22.25
CA HIS A 85 -0.07 16.40 23.22
C HIS A 85 -1.33 16.78 24.00
N GLY A 86 -2.07 15.77 24.40
CA GLY A 86 -3.22 15.90 25.29
C GLY A 86 -2.87 15.68 26.76
N THR A 87 -3.72 16.17 27.66
CA THR A 87 -3.69 15.76 29.09
C THR A 87 -4.21 14.33 29.31
N SER A 88 -4.69 13.68 28.24
CA SER A 88 -5.11 12.28 28.23
C SER A 88 -4.73 11.67 26.88
N SER A 89 -4.47 10.36 26.86
CA SER A 89 -3.96 9.65 25.66
C SER A 89 -4.87 9.77 24.44
N TYR A 90 -6.19 9.84 24.62
CA TYR A 90 -7.14 10.00 23.51
C TYR A 90 -7.15 11.41 22.89
N PHE A 91 -6.45 12.37 23.50
CA PHE A 91 -6.21 13.69 22.93
C PHE A 91 -4.89 13.78 22.17
N ASP A 92 -4.03 12.74 22.16
CA ASP A 92 -2.84 12.70 21.31
C ASP A 92 -3.21 12.44 19.84
N TYR A 93 -2.30 12.72 18.90
CA TYR A 93 -2.50 12.32 17.51
C TYR A 93 -2.49 10.79 17.33
N THR A 94 -3.10 10.32 16.27
CA THR A 94 -3.13 8.89 15.96
C THR A 94 -2.60 8.69 14.54
N HIS A 95 -3.31 7.94 13.72
CA HIS A 95 -3.20 7.97 12.26
C HIS A 95 -3.91 9.19 11.64
N ALA A 96 -4.66 9.96 12.43
CA ALA A 96 -5.29 11.20 12.00
C ALA A 96 -5.07 12.35 12.99
N ASN A 97 -4.91 13.55 12.43
CA ASN A 97 -4.88 14.83 13.12
C ASN A 97 -5.90 15.77 12.45
N LEU A 98 -5.49 16.94 11.92
CA LEU A 98 -6.28 17.82 11.08
C LEU A 98 -6.61 17.11 9.77
N GLY A 99 -5.66 16.30 9.27
CA GLY A 99 -5.81 15.36 8.17
C GLY A 99 -5.50 13.92 8.58
N VAL A 100 -6.16 12.94 7.94
CA VAL A 100 -5.73 11.52 7.96
C VAL A 100 -4.36 11.43 7.31
N ALA A 101 -3.41 10.67 7.88
CA ALA A 101 -2.04 10.56 7.35
C ALA A 101 -1.34 11.92 7.13
N ALA A 102 -1.80 12.98 7.81
CA ALA A 102 -1.36 14.36 7.58
C ALA A 102 -1.47 14.81 6.12
N ILE A 103 -2.54 14.41 5.40
CA ILE A 103 -2.83 14.93 4.06
C ILE A 103 -3.06 16.43 4.08
N HIS A 104 -2.53 17.10 3.06
CA HIS A 104 -2.65 18.55 2.86
C HIS A 104 -2.56 18.88 1.37
N ASP A 105 -2.71 20.15 1.02
CA ASP A 105 -2.99 20.60 -0.34
C ASP A 105 -1.78 21.28 -1.02
N HIS A 106 -1.38 20.75 -2.18
CA HIS A 106 -0.37 21.34 -3.06
C HIS A 106 -0.97 21.87 -4.37
N THR A 107 -2.09 22.58 -4.27
CA THR A 107 -2.93 22.93 -5.43
C THR A 107 -2.25 23.87 -6.43
N ASN A 108 -1.14 24.52 -6.06
CA ASN A 108 -0.30 25.33 -6.96
C ASN A 108 0.71 24.48 -7.77
N TYR A 109 0.66 23.16 -7.66
CA TYR A 109 1.32 22.19 -8.54
C TYR A 109 0.23 21.47 -9.33
N HIS A 110 0.55 21.00 -10.53
CA HIS A 110 -0.44 20.36 -11.40
C HIS A 110 -0.97 19.05 -10.82
N ASP A 111 -0.07 18.17 -10.37
CA ASP A 111 -0.38 16.77 -10.05
C ASP A 111 0.23 16.29 -8.73
N THR A 112 0.68 17.20 -7.85
CA THR A 112 1.27 16.86 -6.56
C THR A 112 0.21 16.78 -5.45
N LEU A 113 0.25 15.71 -4.68
CA LEU A 113 -0.58 15.47 -3.50
C LEU A 113 0.28 15.49 -2.25
N GLY A 114 -0.11 16.31 -1.28
CA GLY A 114 0.56 16.39 0.01
C GLY A 114 0.13 15.28 0.96
N MET A 115 1.09 14.63 1.58
CA MET A 115 0.94 13.70 2.70
C MET A 115 2.16 13.81 3.62
N GLY A 116 1.96 13.89 4.93
CA GLY A 116 3.07 14.06 5.87
C GLY A 116 3.90 12.80 6.10
N GLU A 117 4.81 12.87 7.09
CA GLU A 117 5.55 11.71 7.58
C GLU A 117 4.62 10.74 8.33
N VAL A 118 4.68 9.47 7.93
CA VAL A 118 3.95 8.36 8.53
C VAL A 118 4.88 7.22 8.94
N ILE A 119 4.54 6.57 10.06
CA ILE A 119 5.03 5.24 10.41
C ILE A 119 4.05 4.23 9.84
N VAL A 120 4.58 3.26 9.10
CA VAL A 120 3.79 2.28 8.35
C VAL A 120 4.32 0.88 8.66
N VAL A 121 3.39 -0.08 8.74
CA VAL A 121 3.69 -1.50 8.78
C VAL A 121 3.22 -2.12 7.47
N ILE A 122 4.09 -2.81 6.75
CA ILE A 122 3.70 -3.62 5.57
C ILE A 122 4.35 -5.00 5.72
N ASN A 123 3.53 -6.04 5.79
CA ASN A 123 3.96 -7.43 5.98
C ASN A 123 4.98 -7.60 7.13
N GLY A 124 4.69 -7.03 8.31
CA GLY A 124 5.57 -7.10 9.49
C GLY A 124 6.75 -6.14 9.50
N VAL A 125 7.02 -5.42 8.40
CA VAL A 125 8.11 -4.45 8.34
C VAL A 125 7.60 -3.08 8.76
N GLU A 126 8.06 -2.60 9.92
CA GLU A 126 7.80 -1.25 10.41
C GLU A 126 8.87 -0.27 9.91
N PHE A 127 8.44 0.82 9.27
CA PHE A 127 9.34 1.84 8.74
C PHE A 127 8.73 3.24 8.85
N ARG A 128 9.57 4.28 8.79
CA ARG A 128 9.13 5.69 8.79
C ARG A 128 9.44 6.32 7.45
N THR A 129 8.43 6.92 6.84
CA THR A 129 8.58 7.66 5.59
C THR A 129 9.19 9.05 5.82
N ARG A 130 9.79 9.64 4.79
CA ARG A 130 9.99 11.10 4.73
C ARG A 130 8.63 11.80 4.53
N HIS A 131 8.61 13.13 4.50
CA HIS A 131 7.43 13.86 4.03
C HIS A 131 7.08 13.43 2.60
N ASN A 132 5.81 13.16 2.32
CA ASN A 132 5.35 12.46 1.13
C ASN A 132 4.53 13.36 0.19
N ASP A 133 5.21 14.29 -0.48
CA ASP A 133 4.62 15.03 -1.60
C ASP A 133 4.79 14.23 -2.88
N TYR A 134 3.82 13.39 -3.20
CA TYR A 134 3.88 12.45 -4.32
C TYR A 134 3.05 12.94 -5.52
N ARG A 135 3.37 12.47 -6.72
CA ARG A 135 2.70 12.88 -7.97
C ARG A 135 1.70 11.83 -8.44
N LEU A 136 0.69 12.25 -9.23
CA LEU A 136 -0.22 11.35 -9.96
C LEU A 136 0.51 10.64 -11.11
N VAL A 137 1.35 9.67 -10.77
CA VAL A 137 2.08 8.82 -11.70
C VAL A 137 1.70 7.35 -11.50
N GLN A 138 1.76 6.57 -12.56
CA GLN A 138 1.41 5.14 -12.57
C GLN A 138 2.60 4.29 -13.03
N PRO A 139 2.61 2.97 -12.73
CA PRO A 139 3.57 2.04 -13.33
C PRO A 139 3.55 2.16 -14.86
N ASP A 140 4.73 2.21 -15.49
CA ASP A 140 4.80 2.25 -16.95
C ASP A 140 4.62 0.85 -17.55
N THR A 141 3.38 0.52 -17.89
CA THR A 141 3.01 -0.76 -18.50
C THR A 141 3.60 -0.99 -19.91
N SER A 142 4.26 -0.01 -20.51
CA SER A 142 4.94 -0.19 -21.81
C SER A 142 6.32 -0.86 -21.68
N THR A 143 6.85 -0.96 -20.46
CA THR A 143 8.18 -1.52 -20.17
C THR A 143 8.15 -2.44 -18.95
N ARG A 144 9.18 -3.27 -18.82
CA ARG A 144 9.47 -4.06 -17.61
C ARG A 144 10.64 -3.50 -16.81
N THR A 145 11.11 -2.29 -17.13
CA THR A 145 12.19 -1.65 -16.41
C THR A 145 11.83 -1.42 -14.95
N PHE A 146 12.66 -1.89 -14.04
CA PHE A 146 12.49 -1.72 -12.59
C PHE A 146 12.14 -0.28 -12.22
N ARG A 147 11.06 -0.10 -11.44
CA ARG A 147 10.51 1.19 -10.98
C ARG A 147 10.11 2.20 -12.08
N ALA A 148 10.00 1.80 -13.34
CA ALA A 148 9.54 2.71 -14.38
C ALA A 148 8.11 3.22 -14.14
N VAL A 149 7.90 4.51 -14.35
CA VAL A 149 6.63 5.20 -14.15
C VAL A 149 6.33 6.13 -15.32
N LYS A 150 5.05 6.44 -15.51
CA LYS A 150 4.57 7.44 -16.47
C LYS A 150 3.53 8.35 -15.81
N ASP A 151 3.40 9.56 -16.31
CA ASP A 151 2.37 10.49 -15.84
C ASP A 151 0.96 9.94 -16.14
N ILE A 152 0.02 10.18 -15.23
CA ILE A 152 -1.41 9.93 -15.49
C ILE A 152 -1.96 11.12 -16.27
N ILE A 153 -2.60 10.85 -17.40
CA ILE A 153 -3.17 11.91 -18.24
C ILE A 153 -4.41 12.49 -17.54
N PRO A 154 -4.45 13.80 -17.27
CA PRO A 154 -5.63 14.42 -16.68
C PRO A 154 -6.85 14.35 -17.61
N PRO A 155 -8.07 14.35 -17.05
CA PRO A 155 -9.27 14.34 -17.88
C PRO A 155 -9.40 15.62 -18.71
N PRO A 156 -9.98 15.53 -19.91
CA PRO A 156 -10.22 16.69 -20.76
C PRO A 156 -11.31 17.60 -20.18
N VAL A 157 -11.40 18.83 -20.69
CA VAL A 157 -12.52 19.72 -20.41
C VAL A 157 -13.76 19.24 -21.18
N PRO A 158 -14.95 19.16 -20.55
CA PRO A 158 -16.18 18.85 -21.26
C PRO A 158 -16.41 19.81 -22.44
N PRO A 159 -16.70 19.31 -23.66
CA PRO A 159 -16.92 20.15 -24.84
C PRO A 159 -17.99 21.22 -24.64
N GLN A 160 -19.02 20.92 -23.84
CA GLN A 160 -20.10 21.84 -23.51
C GLN A 160 -19.63 23.06 -22.72
N VAL A 161 -18.53 22.94 -21.97
CA VAL A 161 -17.88 24.06 -21.29
C VAL A 161 -17.07 24.85 -22.32
N SER A 162 -16.14 24.21 -23.03
CA SER A 162 -15.22 24.91 -23.94
C SER A 162 -15.93 25.56 -25.14
N SER A 163 -17.12 25.08 -25.51
CA SER A 163 -17.94 25.65 -26.58
C SER A 163 -18.71 26.92 -26.19
N LYS A 164 -18.72 27.33 -24.92
CA LYS A 164 -19.44 28.57 -24.53
C LYS A 164 -18.69 29.80 -25.02
N PRO A 165 -19.40 30.84 -25.49
CA PRO A 165 -18.77 31.99 -26.15
C PRO A 165 -18.03 32.94 -25.21
N THR A 166 -18.30 32.89 -23.90
CA THR A 166 -17.65 33.75 -22.90
C THR A 166 -17.20 32.95 -21.69
N VAL A 167 -16.12 33.38 -21.04
CA VAL A 167 -15.61 32.75 -19.81
C VAL A 167 -16.67 32.71 -18.71
N ALA A 168 -17.50 33.73 -18.58
CA ALA A 168 -18.62 33.74 -17.63
C ALA A 168 -19.60 32.59 -17.88
N LEU A 169 -19.93 32.30 -19.13
CA LEU A 169 -20.79 31.16 -19.49
C LEU A 169 -20.07 29.82 -19.33
N GLN A 170 -18.76 29.75 -19.59
CA GLN A 170 -17.95 28.56 -19.28
C GLN A 170 -17.98 28.26 -17.78
N ILE A 171 -17.84 29.27 -16.92
CA ILE A 171 -17.89 29.14 -15.46
C ILE A 171 -19.23 28.56 -15.02
N LEU A 172 -20.35 29.10 -15.51
CA LEU A 172 -21.68 28.60 -15.15
C LEU A 172 -21.86 27.14 -15.58
N GLU A 173 -21.41 26.79 -16.79
CA GLU A 173 -21.47 25.40 -17.25
C GLU A 173 -20.59 24.47 -16.42
N MET A 174 -19.34 24.85 -16.13
CA MET A 174 -18.42 24.05 -15.32
C MET A 174 -19.01 23.76 -13.93
N ARG A 175 -19.75 24.71 -13.34
CA ARG A 175 -20.47 24.49 -12.08
C ARG A 175 -21.54 23.40 -12.19
N GLU A 176 -22.25 23.31 -13.30
CA GLU A 176 -23.25 22.24 -13.51
C GLU A 176 -22.60 20.85 -13.60
N TRP A 177 -21.36 20.75 -14.10
CA TRP A 177 -20.58 19.50 -14.08
C TRP A 177 -20.19 19.10 -12.66
N PHE A 178 -19.70 20.04 -11.84
CA PHE A 178 -19.43 19.80 -10.42
C PHE A 178 -20.71 19.47 -9.63
N LYS A 179 -21.85 20.06 -9.98
CA LYS A 179 -23.16 19.73 -9.42
C LYS A 179 -23.56 18.28 -9.72
N ALA A 180 -23.42 17.85 -10.97
CA ALA A 180 -23.69 16.47 -11.36
C ALA A 180 -22.79 15.48 -10.61
N PHE A 181 -21.49 15.76 -10.51
CA PHE A 181 -20.56 14.93 -9.73
C PHE A 181 -20.96 14.88 -8.24
N LYS A 182 -21.14 16.04 -7.59
CA LYS A 182 -21.49 16.11 -6.17
C LYS A 182 -22.81 15.39 -5.84
N THR A 183 -23.79 15.48 -6.74
CA THR A 183 -25.10 14.84 -6.57
C THR A 183 -25.17 13.43 -7.16
N GLN A 184 -24.09 12.94 -7.77
CA GLN A 184 -24.02 11.66 -8.47
C GLN A 184 -25.12 11.51 -9.55
N ASN A 185 -25.49 12.62 -10.19
CA ASN A 185 -26.59 12.67 -11.16
C ASN A 185 -26.07 12.68 -12.61
N ILE A 186 -25.94 11.49 -13.19
CA ILE A 186 -25.46 11.30 -14.56
C ILE A 186 -26.45 11.76 -15.64
N THR A 187 -27.74 11.91 -15.32
CA THR A 187 -28.75 12.38 -16.29
C THR A 187 -28.72 13.89 -16.47
N HIS A 188 -28.25 14.63 -15.45
CA HIS A 188 -28.00 16.07 -15.55
C HIS A 188 -26.76 16.36 -16.42
N ARG A 189 -25.63 15.76 -16.07
CA ARG A 189 -24.38 15.72 -16.84
C ARG A 189 -23.67 14.40 -16.56
N ASP A 190 -23.32 13.65 -17.60
CA ASP A 190 -22.54 12.41 -17.43
C ASP A 190 -21.07 12.76 -17.13
N TYR A 191 -20.78 12.97 -15.85
CA TYR A 191 -19.48 13.44 -15.37
C TYR A 191 -18.37 12.38 -15.47
N ARG A 192 -18.69 11.10 -15.66
CA ARG A 192 -17.74 9.98 -15.54
C ARG A 192 -16.50 10.09 -16.45
N PRO A 193 -16.59 10.54 -17.72
CA PRO A 193 -15.40 10.72 -18.56
C PRO A 193 -14.46 11.83 -18.09
N TYR A 194 -14.98 12.75 -17.27
CA TYR A 194 -14.34 14.03 -16.92
C TYR A 194 -13.92 14.10 -15.44
N PHE A 195 -14.50 13.25 -14.60
CA PHE A 195 -14.16 13.10 -13.18
C PHE A 195 -13.64 11.68 -12.96
N GLN A 196 -12.35 11.49 -13.24
CA GLN A 196 -11.74 10.16 -13.29
C GLN A 196 -11.20 9.78 -11.92
N PRO A 197 -11.65 8.65 -11.34
CA PRO A 197 -11.10 8.15 -10.09
C PRO A 197 -9.74 7.48 -10.32
N VAL A 198 -8.82 7.75 -9.41
CA VAL A 198 -7.47 7.18 -9.38
C VAL A 198 -7.21 6.66 -7.97
N ILE A 199 -6.78 5.40 -7.83
CA ILE A 199 -6.34 4.84 -6.55
C ILE A 199 -4.86 5.18 -6.35
N CYS A 200 -4.50 5.76 -5.21
CA CYS A 200 -3.11 5.93 -4.79
C CYS A 200 -2.79 4.92 -3.67
N TYR A 201 -1.62 4.31 -3.76
CA TYR A 201 -1.20 3.20 -2.91
C TYR A 201 0.28 3.33 -2.54
N MET A 202 0.65 2.76 -1.39
CA MET A 202 2.04 2.64 -0.98
C MET A 202 2.52 1.23 -1.31
N GLU A 203 3.55 1.13 -2.13
CA GLU A 203 4.26 -0.11 -2.43
C GLU A 203 5.52 -0.20 -1.56
N GLY A 204 5.74 -1.35 -0.92
CA GLY A 204 6.92 -1.66 -0.13
C GLY A 204 7.61 -2.93 -0.64
N PHE A 205 8.95 -2.95 -0.61
CA PHE A 205 9.74 -4.08 -1.11
C PHE A 205 11.16 -4.05 -0.55
N TRP A 206 11.77 -5.23 -0.43
CA TRP A 206 13.20 -5.35 -0.17
C TRP A 206 14.01 -5.08 -1.46
N SER A 207 15.09 -4.33 -1.38
CA SER A 207 16.02 -4.08 -2.50
C SER A 207 17.45 -4.48 -2.15
N LEU A 208 18.12 -5.10 -3.12
CA LEU A 208 19.55 -5.42 -3.11
C LEU A 208 20.45 -4.26 -3.56
N GLU A 209 19.86 -3.15 -4.03
CA GLU A 209 20.59 -1.97 -4.51
C GLU A 209 21.23 -1.20 -3.36
N GLN A 210 22.56 -1.12 -3.35
CA GLN A 210 23.33 -0.51 -2.25
C GLN A 210 23.31 1.04 -2.25
N ASN A 211 22.95 1.65 -3.38
CA ASN A 211 22.81 3.10 -3.47
C ASN A 211 21.40 3.49 -3.03
N ILE A 212 21.29 4.54 -2.20
CA ILE A 212 19.98 5.11 -1.89
C ILE A 212 19.46 5.79 -3.16
N MET A 213 18.33 5.30 -3.65
CA MET A 213 17.55 5.98 -4.68
C MET A 213 16.32 6.60 -4.03
N GLU A 214 15.87 7.74 -4.58
CA GLU A 214 14.62 8.34 -4.15
C GLU A 214 13.48 7.30 -4.24
N PRO A 215 12.68 7.15 -3.16
CA PRO A 215 11.49 6.29 -3.13
C PRO A 215 10.57 6.56 -4.31
N PHE A 216 10.33 7.85 -4.58
CA PHE A 216 9.53 8.35 -5.69
C PHE A 216 9.91 9.82 -5.93
N LYS A 217 9.56 10.34 -7.12
CA LYS A 217 9.75 11.75 -7.44
C LYS A 217 8.85 12.63 -6.58
N SER A 218 9.45 13.54 -5.83
CA SER A 218 8.77 14.62 -5.11
C SER A 218 9.36 15.95 -5.56
N ASP A 219 8.50 16.93 -5.81
CA ASP A 219 8.94 18.25 -6.27
C ASP A 219 9.47 19.12 -5.11
N ARG A 220 9.34 18.66 -3.86
CA ARG A 220 9.69 19.43 -2.64
C ARG A 220 10.64 18.71 -1.68
N HIS A 221 10.65 17.37 -1.70
CA HIS A 221 11.40 16.56 -0.74
C HIS A 221 12.31 15.56 -1.43
N ALA A 222 13.46 15.30 -0.81
CA ALA A 222 14.42 14.30 -1.26
C ALA A 222 15.06 13.65 -0.03
N LEU A 223 15.40 12.38 -0.08
CA LEU A 223 16.16 11.71 0.97
C LEU A 223 17.49 12.41 1.20
N PHE A 224 17.72 12.82 2.44
CA PHE A 224 18.97 13.48 2.83
C PHE A 224 20.13 12.50 3.10
N ALA A 225 20.31 11.50 2.24
CA ALA A 225 21.41 10.54 2.35
C ALA A 225 21.79 9.96 0.98
N SER A 226 23.09 9.82 0.72
CA SER A 226 23.61 9.23 -0.52
C SER A 226 23.97 7.74 -0.41
N SER A 227 23.97 7.17 0.81
CA SER A 227 24.31 5.77 1.07
C SER A 227 23.58 5.22 2.30
N TRP A 228 23.39 3.90 2.36
CA TRP A 228 22.77 3.21 3.51
C TRP A 228 23.43 3.57 4.84
N LYS A 229 24.76 3.63 4.86
CA LYS A 229 25.54 3.99 6.06
C LYS A 229 25.21 5.38 6.57
N GLN A 230 25.19 6.38 5.68
CA GLN A 230 24.88 7.76 6.06
C GLN A 230 23.45 7.88 6.61
N LEU A 231 22.49 7.22 5.96
CA LEU A 231 21.10 7.19 6.43
C LEU A 231 21.01 6.56 7.82
N GLN A 232 21.72 5.46 8.05
CA GLN A 232 21.76 4.76 9.33
C GLN A 232 22.39 5.62 10.45
N GLU A 233 23.48 6.34 10.17
CA GLU A 233 24.10 7.27 11.11
C GLU A 233 23.14 8.40 11.52
N GLN A 234 22.41 8.96 10.55
CA GLN A 234 21.38 9.97 10.80
C GLN A 234 20.20 9.41 11.61
N ILE A 235 19.73 8.21 11.27
CA ILE A 235 18.67 7.49 12.00
C ILE A 235 19.11 7.25 13.45
N PHE A 236 20.33 6.76 13.69
CA PHE A 236 20.82 6.52 15.04
C PHE A 236 20.84 7.82 15.83
N TYR A 237 21.48 8.86 15.28
CA TYR A 237 21.56 10.15 15.94
C TYR A 237 20.17 10.68 16.30
N THR A 238 19.24 10.71 15.35
CA THR A 238 17.88 11.26 15.57
C THR A 238 17.03 10.40 16.49
N SER A 239 17.17 9.07 16.45
CA SER A 239 16.46 8.15 17.36
C SER A 239 16.93 8.29 18.80
N TYR A 240 18.24 8.43 19.04
CA TYR A 240 18.78 8.59 20.39
C TYR A 240 18.64 10.00 20.96
N THR A 241 18.62 11.02 20.10
CA THR A 241 18.50 12.42 20.55
C THR A 241 17.06 12.94 20.53
N GLY A 242 16.16 12.28 19.82
CA GLY A 242 14.79 12.77 19.55
C GLY A 242 14.75 13.97 18.60
N THR A 243 15.87 14.34 17.96
CA THR A 243 15.93 15.47 17.02
C THR A 243 15.23 15.16 15.70
N LYS A 244 14.81 16.22 14.97
CA LYS A 244 14.18 16.09 13.65
C LYS A 244 14.93 16.88 12.59
N ASP A 245 14.84 16.39 11.35
CA ASP A 245 15.15 17.20 10.18
C ASP A 245 14.01 18.19 9.94
N LEU A 246 14.33 19.48 9.80
CA LEU A 246 13.33 20.55 9.62
C LEU A 246 12.67 20.51 8.24
N LEU A 247 13.36 19.95 7.24
CA LEU A 247 12.85 19.78 5.89
C LEU A 247 12.15 18.42 5.71
N GLU A 248 12.06 17.61 6.77
CA GLU A 248 11.36 16.33 6.82
C GLU A 248 11.80 15.35 5.71
N ASN A 249 13.10 15.40 5.38
CA ASN A 249 13.75 14.66 4.29
C ASN A 249 14.41 13.34 4.74
N MET A 250 14.14 12.89 5.97
CA MET A 250 14.78 11.71 6.55
C MET A 250 13.77 10.58 6.78
N ALA A 251 13.98 9.44 6.12
CA ALA A 251 13.22 8.21 6.34
C ALA A 251 13.96 7.24 7.29
N TYR A 252 13.22 6.36 7.97
CA TYR A 252 13.77 5.16 8.61
C TYR A 252 13.48 3.97 7.71
N LEU A 253 14.50 3.42 7.06
CA LEU A 253 14.40 2.30 6.13
C LEU A 253 15.19 1.10 6.68
N PRO A 254 14.51 0.08 7.24
CA PRO A 254 15.17 -1.10 7.80
C PRO A 254 16.08 -1.83 6.82
N THR A 255 17.12 -2.48 7.34
CA THR A 255 17.97 -3.40 6.60
C THR A 255 17.88 -4.79 7.21
N THR A 256 17.84 -5.83 6.40
CA THR A 256 17.76 -7.23 6.85
C THR A 256 18.80 -8.10 6.15
N ILE A 257 19.07 -9.27 6.71
CA ILE A 257 19.81 -10.35 6.05
C ILE A 257 18.77 -11.25 5.38
N VAL A 258 18.76 -11.27 4.05
CA VAL A 258 17.78 -12.08 3.28
C VAL A 258 18.26 -13.50 3.05
N SER A 259 19.56 -13.73 3.02
CA SER A 259 20.16 -15.05 2.95
C SER A 259 21.60 -15.03 3.47
N VAL A 260 22.09 -16.21 3.86
CA VAL A 260 23.50 -16.42 4.23
C VAL A 260 24.08 -17.46 3.29
N ASN A 261 25.16 -17.12 2.59
CA ASN A 261 25.81 -18.05 1.67
C ASN A 261 26.32 -19.27 2.46
N SER A 262 25.81 -20.46 2.13
CA SER A 262 26.10 -21.70 2.85
C SER A 262 27.55 -22.17 2.73
N ILE A 263 28.30 -21.68 1.73
CA ILE A 263 29.69 -22.05 1.46
C ILE A 263 30.65 -21.02 2.08
N THR A 264 30.35 -19.72 1.94
CA THR A 264 31.26 -18.64 2.36
C THR A 264 30.90 -18.01 3.71
N GLY A 265 29.74 -18.33 4.28
CA GLY A 265 29.22 -17.72 5.50
C GLY A 265 28.88 -16.23 5.37
N LYS A 266 28.88 -15.68 4.14
CA LYS A 266 28.68 -14.24 3.92
C LYS A 266 27.18 -13.91 3.88
N PRO A 267 26.70 -12.95 4.66
CA PRO A 267 25.32 -12.49 4.60
C PRO A 267 25.07 -11.67 3.32
N VAL A 268 23.88 -11.83 2.77
CA VAL A 268 23.31 -10.97 1.72
C VAL A 268 22.33 -10.03 2.39
N TYR A 269 22.59 -8.73 2.27
CA TYR A 269 21.75 -7.68 2.87
C TYR A 269 20.76 -7.13 1.86
N ALA A 270 19.57 -6.75 2.34
CA ALA A 270 18.61 -5.96 1.60
C ALA A 270 18.11 -4.80 2.46
N GLN A 271 17.78 -3.68 1.82
CA GLN A 271 17.12 -2.54 2.47
C GLN A 271 15.66 -2.48 2.06
N TRP A 272 14.79 -2.24 3.03
CA TRP A 272 13.39 -1.96 2.77
C TRP A 272 13.25 -0.62 2.07
N ASN A 273 12.59 -0.63 0.92
CA ASN A 273 12.26 0.56 0.16
C ASN A 273 10.74 0.65 0.01
N TYR A 274 10.29 1.87 -0.28
CA TYR A 274 8.89 2.11 -0.58
C TYR A 274 8.75 3.06 -1.77
N ARG A 275 7.57 3.12 -2.38
CA ARG A 275 7.16 4.18 -3.30
C ARG A 275 5.66 4.42 -3.18
N ILE A 276 5.22 5.65 -3.45
CA ILE A 276 3.79 5.97 -3.56
C ILE A 276 3.50 6.24 -5.01
N LEU A 277 2.56 5.48 -5.56
CA LEU A 277 2.10 5.60 -6.94
C LEU A 277 0.58 5.64 -6.95
N CYS A 278 0.03 5.95 -8.12
CA CYS A 278 -1.39 5.92 -8.36
C CYS A 278 -1.71 5.09 -9.61
N ASN A 279 -2.95 4.63 -9.75
CA ASN A 279 -3.42 3.87 -10.90
C ASN A 279 -4.85 4.32 -11.26
N PRO A 280 -5.13 4.66 -12.53
CA PRO A 280 -6.50 4.94 -12.97
C PRO A 280 -7.42 3.75 -12.67
N ILE A 281 -8.64 4.03 -12.21
CA ILE A 281 -9.65 2.99 -11.96
C ILE A 281 -10.57 2.91 -13.18
N ASP A 282 -10.72 1.72 -13.74
CA ASP A 282 -11.52 1.45 -14.94
C ASP A 282 -13.02 1.20 -14.65
N VAL A 283 -13.35 1.03 -13.38
CA VAL A 283 -14.72 0.84 -12.87
C VAL A 283 -15.29 2.11 -12.26
N GLU A 284 -16.62 2.23 -12.32
CA GLU A 284 -17.31 3.29 -11.61
C GLU A 284 -17.16 3.10 -10.10
N VAL A 285 -16.78 4.19 -9.42
CA VAL A 285 -16.72 4.26 -7.95
C VAL A 285 -17.74 5.30 -7.49
N PRO A 286 -18.99 4.91 -7.18
CA PRO A 286 -19.99 5.79 -6.60
C PRO A 286 -19.56 6.37 -5.25
N LEU A 287 -19.86 7.65 -5.02
CA LEU A 287 -19.49 8.33 -3.77
C LEU A 287 -20.13 7.69 -2.52
N LYS A 288 -21.25 6.97 -2.67
CA LYS A 288 -21.90 6.23 -1.57
C LYS A 288 -21.05 5.07 -1.04
N TYR A 289 -20.07 4.59 -1.81
CA TYR A 289 -19.19 3.50 -1.39
C TYR A 289 -18.10 3.95 -0.41
N PHE A 290 -17.88 5.25 -0.25
CA PHE A 290 -16.98 5.78 0.77
C PHE A 290 -17.68 5.83 2.13
N ARG A 291 -17.45 4.80 2.95
CA ARG A 291 -18.01 4.69 4.29
C ARG A 291 -17.06 5.32 5.30
N VAL A 292 -17.48 6.45 5.87
CA VAL A 292 -16.72 7.16 6.90
C VAL A 292 -16.46 6.23 8.09
N GLN A 293 -15.19 6.14 8.51
CA GLN A 293 -14.78 5.39 9.69
C GLN A 293 -14.88 6.27 10.94
N ASP A 294 -15.45 5.73 12.03
CA ASP A 294 -15.56 6.46 13.29
C ASP A 294 -14.27 6.36 14.12
N ASP A 295 -13.28 7.15 13.71
CA ASP A 295 -12.04 7.36 14.46
C ASP A 295 -12.32 8.25 15.68
N LEU A 296 -12.90 7.63 16.71
CA LEU A 296 -13.42 8.31 17.91
C LEU A 296 -12.37 9.20 18.59
N ALA A 297 -11.11 8.79 18.66
CA ALA A 297 -10.04 9.62 19.25
C ALA A 297 -9.87 10.94 18.51
N SER A 298 -9.66 10.88 17.19
CA SER A 298 -9.55 12.03 16.30
C SER A 298 -10.80 12.91 16.33
N ARG A 299 -11.98 12.30 16.30
CA ARG A 299 -13.26 13.01 16.36
C ARG A 299 -13.48 13.74 17.69
N THR A 300 -13.17 13.08 18.81
CA THR A 300 -13.31 13.64 20.16
C THR A 300 -12.37 14.83 20.33
N ARG A 301 -11.11 14.67 19.92
CA ARG A 301 -10.12 15.73 19.94
C ARG A 301 -10.55 16.95 19.11
N LEU A 302 -11.02 16.73 17.88
CA LEU A 302 -11.47 17.78 16.98
C LEU A 302 -12.86 18.35 17.32
N ARG A 303 -13.53 17.80 18.34
CA ARG A 303 -14.90 18.15 18.75
C ARG A 303 -15.90 18.07 17.58
N GLN A 304 -15.74 17.05 16.73
CA GLN A 304 -16.60 16.84 15.56
C GLN A 304 -17.71 15.82 15.87
N SER A 305 -18.85 15.96 15.20
CA SER A 305 -19.86 14.90 15.14
C SER A 305 -19.46 13.86 14.08
N TYR A 306 -20.06 12.67 14.15
CA TYR A 306 -19.85 11.63 13.13
C TYR A 306 -20.27 12.11 11.74
N GLN A 307 -21.36 12.89 11.65
CA GLN A 307 -21.84 13.45 10.40
C GLN A 307 -20.89 14.53 9.85
N ASN A 308 -20.25 15.30 10.73
CA ASN A 308 -19.38 16.41 10.33
C ASN A 308 -17.99 15.97 9.92
N VAL A 309 -17.45 14.86 10.45
CA VAL A 309 -16.08 14.41 10.12
C VAL A 309 -15.90 14.09 8.63
N ASN A 310 -16.97 13.71 7.93
CA ASN A 310 -16.97 13.54 6.48
C ASN A 310 -16.54 14.83 5.73
N ASN A 311 -16.86 15.99 6.31
CA ASN A 311 -16.57 17.30 5.74
C ASN A 311 -15.25 17.91 6.25
N THR A 312 -14.40 17.13 6.91
CA THR A 312 -13.07 17.57 7.39
C THR A 312 -11.95 16.72 6.77
N ARG A 313 -10.72 17.26 6.73
CA ARG A 313 -9.56 16.49 6.23
C ARG A 313 -9.26 15.24 7.09
N ALA A 314 -9.76 15.21 8.33
CA ALA A 314 -9.66 14.08 9.25
C ALA A 314 -10.65 12.94 8.97
N GLY A 315 -11.58 13.11 8.01
CA GLY A 315 -12.46 12.04 7.58
C GLY A 315 -11.70 10.91 6.86
N ARG A 316 -11.60 9.75 7.51
CA ARG A 316 -11.12 8.50 6.92
C ARG A 316 -12.29 7.68 6.41
N PHE A 317 -12.08 6.94 5.33
CA PHE A 317 -13.10 6.13 4.69
C PHE A 317 -12.65 4.67 4.57
N ARG A 318 -13.61 3.77 4.48
CA ARG A 318 -13.45 2.42 3.95
C ARG A 318 -14.23 2.34 2.64
N LEU A 319 -13.65 1.71 1.63
CA LEU A 319 -14.38 1.44 0.39
C LEU A 319 -15.25 0.20 0.59
N SER A 320 -16.57 0.34 0.45
CA SER A 320 -17.51 -0.78 0.53
C SER A 320 -18.69 -0.55 -0.39
N GLU A 321 -18.90 -1.48 -1.32
CA GLU A 321 -20.03 -1.51 -2.24
C GLU A 321 -21.37 -1.85 -1.57
N TYR A 322 -21.34 -2.28 -0.31
CA TYR A 322 -22.49 -2.72 0.47
C TYR A 322 -23.03 -1.60 1.38
N ASP A 323 -24.34 -1.64 1.67
CA ASP A 323 -25.03 -0.68 2.53
C ASP A 323 -24.95 -1.01 4.04
N TYR A 324 -24.33 -2.13 4.39
CA TYR A 324 -24.18 -2.61 5.76
C TYR A 324 -22.88 -3.40 5.94
N GLU A 325 -22.45 -3.55 7.20
CA GLU A 325 -21.29 -4.36 7.57
C GLU A 325 -21.61 -5.85 7.41
N ARG A 326 -20.76 -6.58 6.71
CA ARG A 326 -20.92 -8.02 6.43
C ARG A 326 -19.57 -8.71 6.25
N VAL A 327 -19.57 -10.02 6.40
CA VAL A 327 -18.45 -10.86 5.95
C VAL A 327 -18.44 -10.86 4.41
N THR A 328 -17.26 -10.64 3.83
CA THR A 328 -17.03 -10.60 2.38
C THR A 328 -15.75 -11.36 2.06
N GLY A 329 -15.67 -11.94 0.86
CA GLY A 329 -14.46 -12.57 0.34
C GLY A 329 -13.73 -11.65 -0.63
N PHE A 330 -14.38 -11.36 -1.77
CA PHE A 330 -13.87 -10.46 -2.82
C PHE A 330 -14.72 -9.19 -2.88
N THR A 331 -14.07 -8.03 -2.86
CA THR A 331 -14.69 -6.69 -2.79
C THR A 331 -14.28 -5.80 -3.96
N LEU A 332 -14.93 -4.64 -4.10
CA LEU A 332 -14.51 -3.63 -5.09
C LEU A 332 -13.02 -3.23 -4.93
N LEU A 333 -12.53 -3.15 -3.69
CA LEU A 333 -11.12 -2.85 -3.43
C LEU A 333 -10.18 -3.95 -3.98
N ASP A 334 -10.57 -5.22 -3.85
CA ASP A 334 -9.80 -6.34 -4.41
C ASP A 334 -9.68 -6.25 -5.92
N ARG A 335 -10.80 -5.93 -6.59
CA ARG A 335 -10.81 -5.72 -8.03
C ARG A 335 -9.85 -4.60 -8.44
N ILE A 336 -9.96 -3.44 -7.80
CA ILE A 336 -9.12 -2.27 -8.09
C ILE A 336 -7.64 -2.60 -7.89
N MET A 337 -7.27 -3.28 -6.81
CA MET A 337 -5.88 -3.62 -6.53
C MET A 337 -5.35 -4.71 -7.47
N GLN A 338 -6.19 -5.66 -7.89
CA GLN A 338 -5.83 -6.70 -8.88
C GLN A 338 -5.56 -6.16 -10.29
N ASP A 339 -5.91 -4.91 -10.57
CA ASP A 339 -5.55 -4.24 -11.84
C ASP A 339 -4.17 -3.55 -11.76
N ILE A 340 -3.56 -3.49 -10.58
CA ILE A 340 -2.28 -2.82 -10.36
C ILE A 340 -1.12 -3.84 -10.45
N PRO A 341 -0.18 -3.67 -11.41
CA PRO A 341 0.98 -4.55 -11.51
C PRO A 341 1.99 -4.27 -10.39
N GLY A 342 2.77 -5.29 -10.02
CA GLY A 342 3.96 -5.14 -9.18
C GLY A 342 5.10 -4.39 -9.87
N LEU A 343 6.32 -4.56 -9.35
CA LEU A 343 7.55 -3.92 -9.86
C LEU A 343 7.98 -4.40 -11.25
N ASP A 344 7.35 -5.45 -11.79
CA ASP A 344 7.48 -5.84 -13.20
C ASP A 344 6.79 -4.85 -14.16
N ASN A 345 5.91 -3.98 -13.67
CA ASN A 345 5.07 -2.99 -14.37
C ASN A 345 4.14 -3.53 -15.48
N ASN A 346 4.53 -4.58 -16.19
CA ASN A 346 3.72 -5.31 -17.17
C ASN A 346 4.08 -6.80 -17.10
N PRO A 347 3.68 -7.47 -16.01
CA PRO A 347 4.01 -8.87 -15.80
C PRO A 347 3.33 -9.73 -16.86
N SER A 348 4.05 -10.73 -17.38
CA SER A 348 3.39 -11.87 -18.03
C SER A 348 2.51 -12.61 -17.02
N MET A 349 1.75 -13.62 -17.46
CA MET A 349 1.03 -14.50 -16.53
C MET A 349 2.03 -15.17 -15.56
N LEU A 350 2.24 -14.58 -14.39
CA LEU A 350 2.92 -15.19 -13.27
C LEU A 350 1.87 -15.98 -12.48
N ASN A 351 2.25 -17.17 -12.02
CA ASN A 351 1.34 -18.02 -11.27
C ASN A 351 2.18 -18.83 -10.29
N GLU A 352 2.23 -18.33 -9.06
CA GLU A 352 2.92 -18.99 -7.96
C GLU A 352 2.43 -20.43 -7.78
N VAL A 353 3.37 -21.33 -7.55
CA VAL A 353 3.08 -22.71 -7.14
C VAL A 353 3.75 -22.95 -5.80
N ALA A 354 2.98 -22.82 -4.73
CA ALA A 354 3.44 -23.09 -3.36
C ALA A 354 3.00 -24.50 -2.94
N PHE A 355 3.91 -25.27 -2.37
CA PHE A 355 3.66 -26.64 -1.89
C PHE A 355 3.04 -27.59 -2.93
N GLY A 356 3.35 -27.39 -4.21
CA GLY A 356 2.78 -28.17 -5.32
C GLY A 356 1.33 -27.79 -5.68
N MET A 357 0.77 -26.76 -5.06
CA MET A 357 -0.58 -26.26 -5.30
C MET A 357 -0.53 -24.99 -6.15
N GLY A 358 -1.30 -24.98 -7.23
CA GLY A 358 -1.51 -23.76 -8.02
C GLY A 358 -2.45 -22.79 -7.31
N VAL A 359 -2.26 -21.49 -7.56
CA VAL A 359 -3.10 -20.41 -7.03
C VAL A 359 -4.13 -19.94 -8.07
N TYR A 360 -5.36 -19.77 -7.61
CA TYR A 360 -6.54 -19.43 -8.40
C TYR A 360 -7.21 -18.15 -7.90
N ASN A 361 -7.88 -17.45 -8.80
CA ASN A 361 -8.51 -16.17 -8.50
C ASN A 361 -9.81 -16.36 -7.70
N THR A 362 -9.96 -15.62 -6.60
CA THR A 362 -11.11 -15.66 -5.70
C THR A 362 -12.36 -14.97 -6.26
N ALA A 363 -12.23 -14.16 -7.30
CA ALA A 363 -13.35 -13.50 -7.97
C ALA A 363 -14.23 -14.45 -8.80
N PHE A 364 -13.73 -15.65 -9.14
CA PHE A 364 -14.43 -16.60 -9.99
C PHE A 364 -14.67 -17.93 -9.28
N ASN A 365 -15.86 -18.50 -9.50
CA ASN A 365 -16.22 -19.82 -8.95
C ASN A 365 -15.67 -21.01 -9.74
N ASN A 366 -14.54 -20.79 -10.42
CA ASN A 366 -13.84 -21.81 -11.20
C ASN A 366 -12.34 -21.80 -10.85
N PHE A 367 -11.56 -22.65 -11.50
CA PHE A 367 -10.10 -22.68 -11.32
C PHE A 367 -9.39 -21.76 -12.32
N THR A 368 -9.89 -20.52 -12.47
CA THR A 368 -9.18 -19.50 -13.25
C THR A 368 -7.88 -19.16 -12.54
N LYS A 369 -6.75 -19.32 -13.23
CA LYS A 369 -5.43 -19.03 -12.68
C LYS A 369 -5.35 -17.56 -12.29
N LEU A 370 -4.82 -17.28 -11.10
CA LEU A 370 -4.54 -15.93 -10.65
C LEU A 370 -3.22 -15.45 -11.25
N ASN A 371 -3.19 -14.25 -11.82
CA ASN A 371 -1.94 -13.63 -12.23
C ASN A 371 -1.29 -12.99 -11.00
N THR A 372 -0.33 -13.70 -10.42
CA THR A 372 0.35 -13.27 -9.19
C THR A 372 1.23 -12.04 -9.39
N GLY A 373 1.49 -11.62 -10.63
CA GLY A 373 2.21 -10.38 -10.94
C GLY A 373 1.42 -9.10 -10.62
N TYR A 374 0.12 -9.22 -10.35
CA TYR A 374 -0.75 -8.14 -9.93
C TYR A 374 -1.07 -8.23 -8.44
N TYR A 375 -1.35 -7.09 -7.81
CA TYR A 375 -1.58 -7.01 -6.38
C TYR A 375 -2.86 -7.72 -5.94
N HIS A 376 -2.72 -8.71 -5.08
CA HIS A 376 -3.85 -9.48 -4.53
C HIS A 376 -3.59 -9.82 -3.06
N ARG A 377 -4.64 -9.83 -2.23
CA ARG A 377 -4.55 -10.20 -0.81
C ARG A 377 -5.06 -11.61 -0.50
N SER A 378 -5.89 -12.18 -1.38
CA SER A 378 -6.46 -13.51 -1.22
C SER A 378 -6.26 -14.34 -2.49
N TYR A 379 -6.15 -15.66 -2.32
CA TYR A 379 -6.13 -16.62 -3.40
C TYR A 379 -6.83 -17.91 -3.00
N LYS A 380 -7.18 -18.73 -4.00
CA LYS A 380 -7.76 -20.05 -3.80
C LYS A 380 -6.77 -21.15 -4.21
N THR A 381 -6.75 -22.27 -3.49
CA THR A 381 -6.01 -23.48 -3.86
C THR A 381 -6.90 -24.52 -4.53
N GLY A 382 -6.30 -25.39 -5.33
CA GLY A 382 -7.01 -26.49 -5.99
C GLY A 382 -7.45 -27.62 -5.04
N THR A 383 -6.91 -27.64 -3.83
CA THR A 383 -7.16 -28.66 -2.82
C THR A 383 -7.36 -27.97 -1.47
N ALA A 384 -8.35 -28.45 -0.71
CA ALA A 384 -8.59 -27.98 0.65
C ALA A 384 -7.38 -28.30 1.54
N ASN A 385 -7.09 -27.39 2.47
CA ASN A 385 -6.05 -27.60 3.48
C ASN A 385 -6.53 -28.56 4.58
N ALA A 386 -5.68 -28.81 5.58
CA ALA A 386 -6.01 -29.72 6.70
C ALA A 386 -7.24 -29.30 7.52
N MET A 387 -7.69 -28.05 7.41
CA MET A 387 -8.88 -27.51 8.06
C MET A 387 -10.11 -27.51 7.13
N GLY A 388 -10.00 -28.08 5.92
CA GLY A 388 -11.07 -28.09 4.92
C GLY A 388 -11.21 -26.80 4.11
N LEU A 389 -10.33 -25.80 4.31
CA LEU A 389 -10.43 -24.50 3.63
C LEU A 389 -9.63 -24.47 2.33
N SER A 390 -10.19 -23.86 1.29
CA SER A 390 -9.51 -23.66 0.00
C SER A 390 -9.18 -22.19 -0.29
N MET A 391 -9.68 -21.25 0.51
CA MET A 391 -9.29 -19.84 0.46
C MET A 391 -8.16 -19.56 1.44
N VAL A 392 -7.21 -18.72 1.02
CA VAL A 392 -6.08 -18.31 1.82
C VAL A 392 -5.85 -16.81 1.64
N ASP A 393 -5.72 -16.11 2.76
CA ASP A 393 -5.28 -14.72 2.80
C ASP A 393 -3.75 -14.65 3.00
N ARG A 394 -3.12 -13.69 2.33
CA ARG A 394 -1.69 -13.40 2.43
C ARG A 394 -1.36 -12.83 3.82
N GLY A 395 -0.10 -13.00 4.26
CA GLY A 395 0.40 -12.33 5.47
C GLY A 395 -0.17 -12.81 6.81
N PHE A 396 -0.61 -14.07 6.89
CA PHE A 396 -1.29 -14.64 8.08
C PHE A 396 -2.60 -13.91 8.41
N SER A 397 -3.53 -13.91 7.44
CA SER A 397 -4.85 -13.27 7.56
C SER A 397 -4.80 -11.74 7.70
N ASP A 398 -3.81 -11.10 7.08
CA ASP A 398 -3.75 -9.64 6.98
C ASP A 398 -4.74 -9.14 5.93
N GLU A 399 -5.87 -8.58 6.39
CA GLU A 399 -6.95 -8.12 5.51
C GLU A 399 -6.52 -7.00 4.54
N MET A 400 -5.39 -6.34 4.77
CA MET A 400 -5.00 -5.13 4.05
C MET A 400 -3.67 -5.26 3.31
N LEU A 401 -3.04 -6.45 3.34
CA LEU A 401 -1.80 -6.73 2.64
C LEU A 401 -2.06 -7.26 1.23
N PHE A 402 -1.74 -6.44 0.22
CA PHE A 402 -1.71 -6.90 -1.17
C PHE A 402 -0.30 -7.31 -1.56
N VAL A 403 -0.17 -8.43 -2.26
CA VAL A 403 1.12 -9.01 -2.65
C VAL A 403 1.18 -9.17 -4.16
N ALA A 404 2.35 -8.87 -4.75
CA ALA A 404 2.65 -9.16 -6.16
C ALA A 404 3.98 -9.92 -6.28
N GLU A 405 3.99 -10.96 -7.09
CA GLU A 405 5.18 -11.69 -7.52
C GLU A 405 5.91 -10.89 -8.61
N ASN A 406 7.25 -10.96 -8.61
CA ASN A 406 8.08 -10.20 -9.53
C ASN A 406 9.20 -11.05 -10.13
N THR A 407 9.75 -10.60 -11.26
CA THR A 407 10.93 -11.18 -11.90
C THR A 407 12.17 -10.28 -11.78
N GLN A 408 12.04 -9.10 -11.18
CA GLN A 408 13.11 -8.11 -11.04
C GLN A 408 14.30 -8.62 -10.21
N PRO A 409 15.53 -8.65 -10.75
CA PRO A 409 16.70 -9.15 -10.04
C PRO A 409 17.11 -8.28 -8.83
N GLN A 410 16.67 -7.03 -8.78
CA GLN A 410 16.91 -6.08 -7.69
C GLN A 410 16.16 -6.45 -6.40
N ILE A 411 15.07 -7.21 -6.49
CA ILE A 411 14.29 -7.68 -5.33
C ILE A 411 14.88 -9.00 -4.87
N PRO A 412 15.23 -9.22 -3.59
CA PRO A 412 15.79 -10.50 -3.15
C PRO A 412 14.84 -11.66 -3.46
N ALA A 413 15.42 -12.79 -3.83
CA ALA A 413 14.67 -14.02 -4.03
C ALA A 413 14.64 -14.82 -2.73
N PHE A 414 13.47 -15.33 -2.38
CA PHE A 414 13.27 -16.22 -1.25
C PHE A 414 13.25 -17.65 -1.76
N ASP A 415 14.29 -18.39 -1.42
CA ASP A 415 14.41 -19.79 -1.79
C ASP A 415 13.72 -20.66 -0.74
N PHE A 416 12.82 -21.53 -1.20
CA PHE A 416 12.23 -22.57 -0.36
C PHE A 416 12.35 -23.93 -1.05
N THR A 417 12.67 -24.95 -0.26
CA THR A 417 12.81 -26.33 -0.76
C THR A 417 11.63 -27.16 -0.31
N ILE A 418 10.85 -27.66 -1.27
CA ILE A 418 9.76 -28.62 -1.01
C ILE A 418 10.24 -30.01 -1.38
N CYS A 419 10.08 -30.95 -0.46
CA CYS A 419 10.24 -32.37 -0.74
C CYS A 419 8.85 -33.02 -0.80
N VAL A 420 8.56 -33.72 -1.90
CA VAL A 420 7.37 -34.57 -1.98
C VAL A 420 7.56 -35.71 -0.96
N PHE A 421 6.49 -36.14 -0.28
CA PHE A 421 6.58 -37.26 0.66
C PHE A 421 7.16 -38.50 -0.04
N ARG A 422 8.37 -38.93 0.37
CA ARG A 422 9.17 -40.00 -0.27
C ARG A 422 9.58 -39.74 -1.73
N GLY A 423 9.65 -38.48 -2.16
CA GLY A 423 10.03 -38.08 -3.51
C GLY A 423 11.20 -37.08 -3.55
N PRO A 424 11.57 -36.60 -4.75
CA PRO A 424 12.64 -35.64 -4.92
C PRO A 424 12.27 -34.28 -4.32
N CYS A 425 13.28 -33.57 -3.82
CA CYS A 425 13.15 -32.19 -3.38
C CYS A 425 13.33 -31.22 -4.55
N THR A 426 12.52 -30.18 -4.59
CA THR A 426 12.62 -29.09 -5.57
C THR A 426 12.77 -27.78 -4.82
N THR A 427 13.78 -27.00 -5.18
CA THR A 427 13.96 -25.64 -4.70
C THR A 427 13.24 -24.69 -5.64
N ARG A 428 12.46 -23.77 -5.07
CA ARG A 428 11.76 -22.71 -5.76
C ARG A 428 12.25 -21.38 -5.21
N SER A 429 12.29 -20.39 -6.09
CA SER A 429 12.79 -19.05 -5.79
C SER A 429 11.75 -18.06 -6.27
N SER A 430 11.23 -17.23 -5.37
CA SER A 430 10.19 -16.24 -5.68
C SER A 430 10.56 -14.88 -5.11
N ARG A 431 10.14 -13.81 -5.79
CA ARG A 431 10.42 -12.42 -5.42
C ARG A 431 9.09 -11.71 -5.25
N PHE A 432 8.96 -10.90 -4.20
CA PHE A 432 7.67 -10.28 -3.86
C PHE A 432 7.81 -8.79 -3.55
N SER A 433 6.76 -8.06 -3.89
CA SER A 433 6.49 -6.70 -3.44
C SER A 433 5.11 -6.66 -2.81
N TYR A 434 4.89 -5.63 -2.00
CA TYR A 434 3.72 -5.52 -1.13
C TYR A 434 3.08 -4.16 -1.32
N ALA A 435 1.76 -4.05 -1.14
CA ALA A 435 1.06 -2.78 -1.25
C ALA A 435 -0.07 -2.64 -0.22
N ILE A 436 -0.31 -1.39 0.16
CA ILE A 436 -1.51 -0.96 0.91
C ILE A 436 -2.17 0.22 0.18
N PRO A 437 -3.52 0.30 0.11
CA PRO A 437 -4.19 1.46 -0.45
C PRO A 437 -4.05 2.68 0.47
N LEU A 438 -3.98 3.88 -0.08
CA LEU A 438 -3.89 5.13 0.69
C LEU A 438 -5.11 6.01 0.49
N GLU A 439 -5.46 6.35 -0.75
CA GLU A 439 -6.59 7.23 -1.04
C GLU A 439 -7.12 7.07 -2.46
N ILE A 440 -8.40 7.34 -2.68
CA ILE A 440 -8.96 7.52 -4.02
C ILE A 440 -9.12 9.01 -4.30
N VAL A 441 -8.60 9.43 -5.44
CA VAL A 441 -8.55 10.82 -5.89
C VAL A 441 -9.36 10.96 -7.17
N TYR A 442 -10.31 11.88 -7.18
CA TYR A 442 -11.01 12.26 -8.41
C TYR A 442 -10.24 13.39 -9.10
N MET A 443 -9.59 13.07 -10.22
CA MET A 443 -9.10 14.07 -11.14
C MET A 443 -10.29 14.80 -11.76
N THR A 444 -10.20 16.11 -11.94
CA THR A 444 -11.31 16.93 -12.46
C THR A 444 -10.88 17.74 -13.68
N PRO A 445 -11.84 18.28 -14.45
CA PRO A 445 -11.54 19.13 -15.61
C PRO A 445 -10.76 20.41 -15.26
N LEU A 446 -10.72 20.80 -13.98
CA LEU A 446 -9.94 21.97 -13.55
C LEU A 446 -8.44 21.80 -13.82
N LEU A 447 -7.95 20.55 -13.88
CA LEU A 447 -6.57 20.22 -14.21
C LEU A 447 -6.19 20.56 -15.66
N THR A 448 -7.14 20.82 -16.55
CA THR A 448 -6.86 21.17 -17.95
C THR A 448 -7.61 22.41 -18.44
N TRP A 449 -8.51 22.97 -17.62
CA TRP A 449 -9.34 24.11 -17.98
C TRP A 449 -8.57 25.43 -17.91
N ASN A 450 -8.17 25.94 -19.08
CA ASN A 450 -7.49 27.23 -19.25
C ASN A 450 -8.36 28.23 -20.04
N PRO A 451 -9.44 28.78 -19.45
CA PRO A 451 -10.41 29.61 -20.17
C PRO A 451 -9.86 30.95 -20.63
N TYR A 452 -8.80 31.46 -19.98
CA TYR A 452 -8.14 32.71 -20.35
C TYR A 452 -6.97 32.52 -21.33
N ASN A 453 -6.71 31.29 -21.79
CA ASN A 453 -5.61 30.95 -22.69
C ASN A 453 -4.25 31.47 -22.17
N LEU A 454 -4.02 31.32 -20.87
CA LEU A 454 -2.78 31.71 -20.20
C LEU A 454 -1.59 30.94 -20.79
N ALA A 455 -0.43 31.58 -20.86
CA ALA A 455 0.81 30.90 -21.24
C ALA A 455 1.19 29.90 -20.14
N ILE A 456 1.55 28.68 -20.54
CA ILE A 456 2.01 27.62 -19.62
C ILE A 456 3.48 27.35 -19.94
N TYR A 457 4.35 27.63 -18.98
CA TYR A 457 5.79 27.41 -19.09
C TYR A 457 6.16 26.10 -18.40
N PRO A 458 7.12 25.33 -18.92
CA PRO A 458 7.54 24.06 -18.30
C PRO A 458 8.43 24.27 -17.06
N ASP A 459 8.86 25.50 -16.78
CA ASP A 459 9.78 25.84 -15.70
C ASP A 459 9.11 26.66 -14.59
N PHE A 460 9.71 26.69 -13.39
CA PHE A 460 9.20 27.44 -12.24
C PHE A 460 9.76 28.87 -12.12
N LYS A 461 10.70 29.26 -12.98
CA LYS A 461 11.44 30.53 -12.88
C LYS A 461 10.74 31.65 -13.64
N THR A 462 10.08 31.32 -14.74
CA THR A 462 9.42 32.28 -15.63
C THR A 462 8.25 33.01 -14.96
N PRO A 463 7.30 32.34 -14.27
CA PRO A 463 6.16 33.05 -13.68
C PRO A 463 6.54 34.16 -12.66
N PRO A 464 7.47 33.93 -11.70
CA PRO A 464 7.89 34.95 -10.73
C PRO A 464 9.03 35.86 -11.21
N ALA A 465 9.52 35.71 -12.45
CA ALA A 465 10.67 36.45 -12.97
C ALA A 465 10.50 37.97 -12.80
N ASN A 466 11.63 38.68 -12.63
CA ASN A 466 11.66 40.14 -12.44
C ASN A 466 10.92 40.62 -11.17
N GLY A 467 10.86 39.78 -10.13
CA GLY A 467 10.26 40.13 -8.85
C GLY A 467 8.74 40.24 -8.89
N ARG A 468 8.09 39.45 -9.75
CA ARG A 468 6.63 39.29 -9.82
C ARG A 468 6.15 38.46 -8.62
N THR A 469 5.09 38.91 -7.97
CA THR A 469 4.55 38.32 -6.74
C THR A 469 3.14 37.76 -6.91
N GLY A 470 2.55 37.88 -8.11
CA GLY A 470 1.17 37.48 -8.38
C GLY A 470 0.15 38.55 -8.01
N SER A 471 0.51 39.84 -8.05
CA SER A 471 -0.41 40.95 -7.77
C SER A 471 -1.66 40.89 -8.65
N THR A 472 -2.82 41.08 -8.04
CA THR A 472 -4.14 41.07 -8.72
C THR A 472 -4.51 42.41 -9.35
N THR A 473 -3.72 43.46 -9.12
CA THR A 473 -4.01 44.83 -9.56
C THR A 473 -2.86 45.50 -10.31
N ASP A 474 -1.61 45.07 -10.08
CA ASP A 474 -0.41 45.64 -10.71
C ASP A 474 0.15 44.71 -11.79
N VAL A 475 0.09 45.16 -13.04
CA VAL A 475 0.54 44.41 -14.24
C VAL A 475 2.02 44.04 -14.17
N THR A 476 2.84 44.89 -13.54
CA THR A 476 4.29 44.65 -13.39
C THR A 476 4.61 43.60 -12.34
N LYS A 477 3.66 43.33 -11.43
CA LYS A 477 3.80 42.37 -10.32
C LYS A 477 2.93 41.13 -10.45
N ALA A 478 1.97 41.08 -11.36
CA ALA A 478 1.24 39.86 -11.75
C ALA A 478 2.22 38.78 -12.26
N PHE A 479 1.91 37.49 -12.12
CA PHE A 479 2.77 36.44 -12.67
C PHE A 479 2.77 36.44 -14.20
N ASN A 480 3.90 36.10 -14.80
CA ASN A 480 4.02 35.96 -16.26
C ASN A 480 3.64 34.53 -16.67
N GLY A 481 2.35 34.29 -16.89
CA GLY A 481 1.82 32.95 -17.17
C GLY A 481 1.80 32.02 -15.95
N SER A 482 1.62 30.73 -16.22
CA SER A 482 1.44 29.65 -15.25
C SER A 482 2.49 28.56 -15.49
N SER A 483 2.70 27.67 -14.52
CA SER A 483 3.63 26.55 -14.65
C SER A 483 3.16 25.33 -13.87
N PRO A 484 3.27 24.10 -14.44
CA PRO A 484 2.79 22.89 -13.79
C PRO A 484 3.63 22.45 -12.60
N ILE A 485 4.88 22.90 -12.49
CA ILE A 485 5.84 22.45 -11.46
C ILE A 485 6.00 23.40 -10.27
N ALA A 486 5.36 24.57 -10.31
CA ALA A 486 5.13 25.53 -9.23
C ALA A 486 4.42 26.72 -9.90
N TYR A 487 3.36 27.26 -9.31
CA TYR A 487 2.52 28.33 -9.90
C TYR A 487 1.44 27.87 -10.89
N TYR A 488 0.80 26.73 -10.62
CA TYR A 488 -0.29 26.18 -11.42
C TYR A 488 -1.64 26.85 -11.14
N TYR A 489 -1.80 28.07 -11.66
CA TYR A 489 -2.99 28.90 -11.47
C TYR A 489 -3.71 29.11 -12.82
N LEU A 490 -4.87 28.47 -13.02
CA LEU A 490 -5.67 28.58 -14.25
C LEU A 490 -7.16 28.87 -13.98
N THR A 491 -7.69 28.42 -12.84
CA THR A 491 -9.12 28.44 -12.53
C THR A 491 -9.58 29.87 -12.26
N PRO A 492 -10.55 30.43 -12.99
CA PRO A 492 -11.07 31.77 -12.73
C PRO A 492 -11.52 31.95 -11.28
N LYS A 493 -11.17 33.09 -10.66
CA LYS A 493 -11.60 33.40 -9.29
C LYS A 493 -13.13 33.32 -9.16
N GLU A 494 -13.83 33.79 -10.17
CA GLU A 494 -15.29 33.88 -10.22
C GLU A 494 -15.96 32.51 -10.29
N PHE A 495 -15.22 31.40 -10.50
CA PHE A 495 -15.75 30.04 -10.35
C PHE A 495 -16.12 29.73 -8.91
N TYR A 496 -15.38 30.28 -7.95
CA TYR A 496 -15.62 30.11 -6.52
C TYR A 496 -16.43 31.28 -5.94
N SER A 497 -17.16 31.02 -4.84
CA SER A 497 -17.88 32.05 -4.07
C SER A 497 -17.03 32.66 -2.94
N SER A 498 -15.97 31.97 -2.53
CA SER A 498 -15.01 32.49 -1.55
C SER A 498 -13.62 31.90 -1.81
N THR A 499 -12.60 32.54 -1.25
CA THR A 499 -11.20 32.11 -1.33
C THR A 499 -10.72 31.45 -0.03
N THR A 500 -11.62 31.24 0.94
CA THR A 500 -11.30 30.68 2.25
C THR A 500 -11.54 29.18 2.24
N GLY A 501 -10.46 28.40 2.33
CA GLY A 501 -10.49 26.95 2.50
C GLY A 501 -10.31 26.50 3.96
N GLN A 502 -10.09 25.20 4.17
CA GLN A 502 -9.62 24.65 5.45
C GLN A 502 -8.12 24.93 5.56
N PRO A 503 -7.64 25.77 6.50
CA PRO A 503 -6.23 26.15 6.54
C PRO A 503 -5.36 25.02 7.08
N ASP A 504 -4.21 24.77 6.44
CA ASP A 504 -3.11 23.97 6.96
C ASP A 504 -1.77 24.67 6.68
N PRO A 505 -0.82 24.72 7.64
CA PRO A 505 0.48 25.35 7.44
C PRO A 505 1.31 24.81 6.27
N ALA A 506 1.06 23.56 5.84
CA ALA A 506 1.74 22.93 4.71
C ALA A 506 1.07 23.24 3.36
N ASP A 507 -0.11 23.87 3.34
CA ASP A 507 -0.79 24.23 2.10
C ASP A 507 0.01 25.32 1.36
N THR A 508 0.30 25.09 0.08
CA THR A 508 1.21 25.95 -0.70
C THR A 508 0.52 26.99 -1.58
N ALA A 509 -0.81 26.96 -1.68
CA ALA A 509 -1.55 27.85 -2.57
C ALA A 509 -1.94 29.17 -1.92
N ILE A 510 -1.74 30.27 -2.66
CA ILE A 510 -2.27 31.58 -2.32
C ILE A 510 -3.69 31.69 -2.87
N ALA A 511 -4.61 32.22 -2.06
CA ALA A 511 -6.05 32.18 -2.29
C ALA A 511 -6.51 32.72 -3.66
N THR A 512 -5.84 33.75 -4.20
CA THR A 512 -6.04 34.28 -5.56
C THR A 512 -4.80 35.04 -5.97
N VAL A 513 -4.38 34.88 -7.22
CA VAL A 513 -3.24 35.60 -7.81
C VAL A 513 -3.63 36.20 -9.16
N GLY A 514 -2.98 37.31 -9.52
CA GLY A 514 -3.07 37.86 -10.87
C GLY A 514 -2.03 37.21 -11.78
N VAL A 515 -2.48 36.71 -12.93
CA VAL A 515 -1.64 36.12 -13.98
C VAL A 515 -1.86 36.88 -15.28
N LEU A 516 -0.78 37.23 -15.98
CA LEU A 516 -0.87 37.85 -17.29
C LEU A 516 -1.30 36.82 -18.33
N ASP A 517 -2.34 37.15 -19.09
CA ASP A 517 -2.66 36.42 -20.32
C ASP A 517 -1.68 36.79 -21.44
N LYS A 518 -1.84 36.14 -22.60
CA LYS A 518 -0.97 36.35 -23.76
C LYS A 518 -1.01 37.77 -24.32
N THR A 519 -2.00 38.59 -23.95
CA THR A 519 -2.11 39.99 -24.36
C THR A 519 -1.64 40.96 -23.28
N GLY A 520 -1.15 40.46 -22.13
CA GLY A 520 -0.63 41.27 -21.03
C GLY A 520 -1.71 41.81 -20.09
N VAL A 521 -2.94 41.28 -20.17
CA VAL A 521 -4.04 41.66 -19.27
C VAL A 521 -4.00 40.76 -18.03
N ILE A 522 -4.20 41.35 -16.86
CA ILE A 522 -4.28 40.60 -15.60
C ILE A 522 -5.57 39.78 -15.57
N ARG A 523 -5.43 38.48 -15.29
CA ARG A 523 -6.51 37.55 -15.00
C ARG A 523 -6.39 37.08 -13.56
N ASN A 524 -7.45 37.27 -12.79
CA ASN A 524 -7.51 36.81 -11.41
C ASN A 524 -7.91 35.34 -11.41
N VAL A 525 -6.97 34.50 -10.99
CA VAL A 525 -7.11 33.05 -10.99
C VAL A 525 -6.74 32.47 -9.64
N THR A 526 -7.17 31.24 -9.45
CA THR A 526 -6.93 30.40 -8.28
C THR A 526 -6.22 29.13 -8.75
N ALA A 527 -5.67 28.42 -7.78
CA ALA A 527 -4.87 27.24 -8.02
C ALA A 527 -5.73 26.10 -8.60
N SER A 528 -5.21 25.41 -9.62
CA SER A 528 -5.97 24.44 -10.42
C SER A 528 -5.59 22.99 -10.18
N GLY A 529 -4.54 22.75 -9.39
CA GLY A 529 -4.08 21.43 -9.01
C GLY A 529 -5.08 20.66 -8.17
N VAL A 530 -4.74 19.40 -7.91
CA VAL A 530 -5.54 18.48 -7.09
C VAL A 530 -5.74 19.06 -5.68
N GLN A 531 -6.96 19.01 -5.16
CA GLN A 531 -7.33 19.52 -3.84
C GLN A 531 -8.07 18.44 -3.04
N ILE A 532 -7.97 18.44 -1.71
CA ILE A 532 -8.79 17.55 -0.86
C ILE A 532 -10.25 17.97 -0.95
N PHE A 533 -10.49 19.26 -0.74
CA PHE A 533 -11.77 19.92 -0.96
C PHE A 533 -11.55 21.08 -1.92
N THR A 534 -12.47 21.27 -2.85
CA THR A 534 -12.52 22.52 -3.60
C THR A 534 -12.74 23.69 -2.65
N LEU A 535 -12.26 24.87 -3.03
CA LEU A 535 -12.83 26.12 -2.50
C LEU A 535 -14.37 26.11 -2.70
N PRO A 536 -15.14 26.84 -1.89
CA PRO A 536 -16.60 26.88 -2.04
C PRO A 536 -16.99 27.34 -3.45
N ILE A 537 -17.67 26.47 -4.20
CA ILE A 537 -18.21 26.76 -5.52
C ILE A 537 -19.56 27.46 -5.34
N ALA A 538 -19.80 28.56 -6.06
CA ALA A 538 -21.04 29.33 -5.86
C ALA A 538 -22.28 28.47 -6.17
N GLY A 539 -23.25 28.49 -5.25
CA GLY A 539 -24.47 27.67 -5.32
C GLY A 539 -24.29 26.19 -4.97
N LEU A 540 -23.07 25.74 -4.69
CA LEU A 540 -22.71 24.33 -4.50
C LEU A 540 -21.99 24.06 -3.17
N GLY A 541 -21.27 25.05 -2.62
CA GLY A 541 -20.39 24.86 -1.48
C GLY A 541 -19.13 24.09 -1.87
N THR A 542 -18.49 23.42 -0.91
CA THR A 542 -17.28 22.63 -1.16
C THR A 542 -17.61 21.27 -1.77
N VAL A 543 -16.68 20.73 -2.57
CA VAL A 543 -16.73 19.38 -3.13
C VAL A 543 -15.48 18.64 -2.67
N ARG A 544 -15.63 17.45 -2.08
CA ARG A 544 -14.48 16.59 -1.74
C ARG A 544 -14.02 15.87 -3.00
N LEU A 545 -12.71 15.85 -3.23
CA LEU A 545 -12.08 15.15 -4.36
C LEU A 545 -11.10 14.07 -3.92
N ARG A 546 -10.55 14.16 -2.70
CA ARG A 546 -9.67 13.14 -2.12
C ARG A 546 -10.38 12.38 -0.99
N TYR A 547 -10.36 11.06 -1.07
CA TYR A 547 -11.00 10.12 -0.14
C TYR A 547 -9.94 9.21 0.47
N PRO A 548 -9.38 9.56 1.64
CA PRO A 548 -8.40 8.73 2.34
C PRO A 548 -9.02 7.41 2.75
N ILE A 549 -8.46 6.31 2.27
CA ILE A 549 -8.82 4.95 2.64
C ILE A 549 -7.64 4.16 3.24
N PRO A 550 -6.67 4.76 3.95
CA PRO A 550 -5.54 4.00 4.43
C PRO A 550 -6.01 3.00 5.50
N PRO A 551 -5.53 1.75 5.45
CA PRO A 551 -5.72 0.82 6.54
C PRO A 551 -4.89 1.27 7.74
N ILE A 552 -5.38 1.00 8.95
CA ILE A 552 -4.68 1.34 10.19
C ILE A 552 -4.16 0.07 10.83
N HIS A 553 -2.87 0.04 11.19
CA HIS A 553 -2.22 -1.19 11.66
C HIS A 553 -2.97 -1.84 12.85
N GLY A 554 -3.38 -1.01 13.82
CA GLY A 554 -4.12 -1.47 15.00
C GLY A 554 -5.48 -2.12 14.72
N GLU A 555 -6.10 -1.89 13.55
CA GLU A 555 -7.43 -2.45 13.20
C GLU A 555 -7.42 -3.98 13.11
N GLY A 556 -6.27 -4.58 12.82
CA GLY A 556 -6.12 -6.04 12.81
C GLY A 556 -6.17 -6.68 14.20
N SER A 557 -5.87 -5.91 15.26
CA SER A 557 -5.78 -6.42 16.63
C SER A 557 -7.13 -6.80 17.21
N THR A 558 -7.13 -7.81 18.08
CA THR A 558 -8.34 -8.23 18.82
C THR A 558 -8.93 -7.10 19.66
N VAL A 559 -8.09 -6.31 20.32
CA VAL A 559 -8.50 -5.15 21.12
C VAL A 559 -9.25 -4.12 20.27
N TRP A 560 -8.79 -3.85 19.05
CA TRP A 560 -9.45 -2.89 18.18
C TRP A 560 -10.77 -3.42 17.64
N LYS A 561 -10.85 -4.71 17.34
CA LYS A 561 -12.09 -5.39 16.91
C LYS A 561 -13.16 -5.30 18.01
N ASP A 562 -12.81 -5.61 19.25
CA ASP A 562 -13.73 -5.47 20.39
C ASP A 562 -14.13 -4.01 20.62
N LEU A 563 -13.19 -3.07 20.50
CA LEU A 563 -13.48 -1.63 20.60
C LEU A 563 -14.43 -1.17 19.49
N ALA A 564 -14.28 -1.67 18.27
CA ALA A 564 -15.17 -1.36 17.15
C ALA A 564 -16.60 -1.87 17.42
N ILE A 565 -16.74 -3.06 18.00
CA ILE A 565 -18.04 -3.61 18.42
C ILE A 565 -18.66 -2.75 19.52
N VAL A 566 -17.89 -2.39 20.56
CA VAL A 566 -18.37 -1.51 21.66
C VAL A 566 -18.82 -0.16 21.11
N LYS A 567 -18.03 0.46 20.22
CA LYS A 567 -18.40 1.72 19.54
C LYS A 567 -19.74 1.58 18.81
N ASN A 568 -19.91 0.50 18.04
CA ASN A 568 -21.16 0.27 17.31
C ASN A 568 -22.35 0.09 18.26
N THR A 569 -22.20 -0.72 19.32
CA THR A 569 -23.24 -0.94 20.34
C THR A 569 -23.66 0.37 21.02
N ILE A 570 -22.71 1.22 21.40
CA ILE A 570 -23.03 2.54 21.99
C ILE A 570 -23.80 3.41 21.00
N ARG A 571 -23.43 3.40 19.72
CA ARG A 571 -24.17 4.14 18.68
C ARG A 571 -25.60 3.64 18.56
N VAL A 572 -25.82 2.33 18.58
CA VAL A 572 -27.16 1.72 18.59
C VAL A 572 -27.97 2.20 19.78
N MET A 573 -27.40 2.16 20.99
CA MET A 573 -28.08 2.60 22.22
C MET A 573 -28.48 4.09 22.17
N GLN A 574 -27.71 4.91 21.47
CA GLN A 574 -27.99 6.33 21.26
C GLN A 574 -28.92 6.61 20.06
N GLY A 575 -29.50 5.57 19.44
CA GLY A 575 -30.37 5.70 18.27
C GLY A 575 -29.65 6.08 16.97
N ALA A 576 -28.32 5.96 16.94
CA ALA A 576 -27.44 6.37 15.85
C ALA A 576 -26.64 5.21 15.22
N GLY A 577 -27.01 3.96 15.53
CA GLY A 577 -26.41 2.73 15.01
C GLY A 577 -27.48 1.71 14.61
N SER A 578 -27.12 0.75 13.77
CA SER A 578 -27.98 -0.38 13.40
C SER A 578 -28.04 -1.38 14.55
N ALA A 579 -29.21 -1.51 15.21
CA ALA A 579 -29.45 -2.57 16.19
C ALA A 579 -28.96 -3.91 15.63
N GLY A 580 -28.40 -4.76 16.51
CA GLY A 580 -27.75 -6.03 16.15
C GLY A 580 -28.43 -6.67 14.95
N VAL A 581 -27.66 -6.88 13.88
CA VAL A 581 -28.22 -7.15 12.55
C VAL A 581 -29.13 -8.38 12.66
N PRO A 582 -30.44 -8.25 12.43
CA PRO A 582 -31.36 -9.38 12.55
C PRO A 582 -30.87 -10.50 11.66
N ALA A 583 -30.80 -11.73 12.15
CA ALA A 583 -30.20 -12.83 11.40
C ALA A 583 -31.04 -14.10 11.47
N TYR A 584 -31.03 -14.86 10.37
CA TYR A 584 -31.62 -16.18 10.26
C TYR A 584 -30.57 -17.23 10.59
N GLN A 585 -30.94 -18.21 11.41
CA GLN A 585 -30.14 -19.43 11.55
C GLN A 585 -30.56 -20.43 10.48
N MET A 586 -29.58 -20.97 9.78
CA MET A 586 -29.76 -21.89 8.68
C MET A 586 -28.84 -23.10 8.84
N GLN A 587 -29.20 -24.19 8.17
CA GLN A 587 -28.48 -25.46 8.26
C GLN A 587 -28.43 -26.15 6.90
N LEU A 588 -27.27 -26.71 6.57
CA LEU A 588 -27.12 -27.67 5.47
C LEU A 588 -27.83 -28.98 5.81
N TYR A 589 -28.53 -29.58 4.85
CA TYR A 589 -29.06 -30.93 5.05
C TYR A 589 -27.92 -31.92 5.27
N PRO A 590 -28.09 -32.98 6.08
CA PRO A 590 -26.99 -33.86 6.44
C PRO A 590 -26.24 -34.44 5.24
N ALA A 591 -24.90 -34.51 5.34
CA ALA A 591 -24.03 -35.11 4.35
C ALA A 591 -24.40 -36.59 4.12
N THR A 592 -24.25 -37.02 2.87
CA THR A 592 -24.56 -38.40 2.46
C THR A 592 -23.30 -39.27 2.32
N VAL A 593 -22.12 -38.68 2.35
CA VAL A 593 -20.81 -39.35 2.25
C VAL A 593 -19.86 -38.81 3.32
N GLY A 594 -18.98 -39.65 3.87
CA GLY A 594 -17.95 -39.20 4.84
C GLY A 594 -18.38 -39.12 6.31
N GLY A 595 -19.58 -39.61 6.64
CA GLY A 595 -20.17 -39.58 7.98
C GLY A 595 -21.36 -38.62 8.06
N LEU A 596 -22.41 -38.98 8.81
CA LEU A 596 -23.65 -38.21 8.84
C LEU A 596 -23.48 -36.99 9.75
N HIS A 597 -23.42 -35.80 9.14
CA HIS A 597 -23.25 -34.53 9.85
C HIS A 597 -23.89 -33.37 9.07
N SER A 598 -24.14 -32.25 9.73
CA SER A 598 -24.72 -31.04 9.14
C SER A 598 -23.97 -29.82 9.66
N HIS A 599 -23.94 -28.76 8.87
CA HIS A 599 -23.34 -27.49 9.28
C HIS A 599 -24.40 -26.42 9.43
N ASP A 600 -24.24 -25.60 10.45
CA ASP A 600 -25.08 -24.44 10.72
C ASP A 600 -24.39 -23.18 10.22
N PHE A 601 -25.17 -22.18 9.83
CA PHE A 601 -24.64 -20.87 9.47
C PHE A 601 -25.70 -19.79 9.68
N THR A 602 -25.22 -18.56 9.80
CA THR A 602 -26.07 -17.40 10.02
C THR A 602 -26.12 -16.54 8.76
N VAL A 603 -27.31 -16.13 8.36
CA VAL A 603 -27.53 -15.20 7.25
C VAL A 603 -28.21 -13.96 7.81
N PHE A 604 -27.59 -12.80 7.66
CA PHE A 604 -28.20 -11.54 8.08
C PHE A 604 -29.46 -11.25 7.24
N LYS A 605 -30.43 -10.54 7.81
CA LYS A 605 -31.73 -10.27 7.19
C LYS A 605 -31.58 -9.58 5.83
N GLN A 606 -30.63 -8.67 5.73
CA GLN A 606 -30.32 -7.95 4.51
C GLN A 606 -29.76 -8.89 3.44
N ASP A 607 -28.88 -9.82 3.82
CA ASP A 607 -28.38 -10.87 2.92
C ASP A 607 -29.49 -11.81 2.47
N TYR A 608 -30.37 -12.20 3.39
CA TYR A 608 -31.54 -12.99 3.08
C TYR A 608 -32.47 -12.28 2.07
N ASP A 609 -32.66 -10.98 2.22
CA ASP A 609 -33.47 -10.18 1.29
C ASP A 609 -32.82 -10.10 -0.10
N LEU A 610 -31.50 -9.97 -0.18
CA LEU A 610 -30.76 -10.05 -1.45
C LEU A 610 -30.99 -11.40 -2.12
N ILE A 611 -30.80 -12.50 -1.38
CA ILE A 611 -31.04 -13.86 -1.90
C ILE A 611 -32.49 -14.00 -2.40
N MET A 612 -33.46 -13.49 -1.63
CA MET A 612 -34.87 -13.55 -2.00
C MET A 612 -35.23 -12.72 -3.22
N ASN A 613 -34.45 -11.68 -3.51
CA ASN A 613 -34.57 -10.86 -4.72
C ASN A 613 -33.78 -11.43 -5.92
N GLY A 614 -33.17 -12.61 -5.78
CA GLY A 614 -32.50 -13.33 -6.86
C GLY A 614 -30.98 -13.13 -6.91
N GLU A 615 -30.40 -12.39 -5.97
CA GLU A 615 -28.95 -12.24 -5.84
C GLU A 615 -28.32 -13.51 -5.24
N THR A 616 -27.01 -13.66 -5.40
CA THR A 616 -26.23 -14.74 -4.79
C THR A 616 -25.42 -14.19 -3.62
N VAL A 617 -25.41 -14.89 -2.48
CA VAL A 617 -24.69 -14.48 -1.27
C VAL A 617 -23.76 -15.59 -0.79
N SER A 618 -22.48 -15.27 -0.58
CA SER A 618 -21.50 -16.21 -0.02
C SER A 618 -21.58 -16.27 1.52
N VAL A 619 -21.56 -17.48 2.08
CA VAL A 619 -21.50 -17.74 3.52
C VAL A 619 -20.52 -18.87 3.84
N SER A 620 -19.90 -18.82 5.02
CA SER A 620 -19.12 -19.94 5.56
C SER A 620 -19.90 -20.67 6.63
N THR A 621 -19.79 -21.98 6.67
CA THR A 621 -20.54 -22.83 7.61
C THR A 621 -19.77 -23.09 8.91
N SER A 622 -20.47 -23.55 9.95
CA SER A 622 -19.87 -23.98 11.21
C SER A 622 -18.96 -25.19 11.01
N LEU A 623 -17.99 -25.37 11.91
CA LEU A 623 -17.13 -26.56 11.91
C LEU A 623 -17.96 -27.76 12.38
N ALA A 624 -18.16 -28.74 11.50
CA ALA A 624 -18.78 -30.02 11.82
C ALA A 624 -17.97 -31.15 11.18
N ASN A 625 -17.82 -32.27 11.90
CA ASN A 625 -17.04 -33.42 11.43
C ASN A 625 -15.63 -33.05 10.89
N GLY A 626 -14.97 -32.10 11.56
CA GLY A 626 -13.60 -31.69 11.25
C GLY A 626 -13.43 -30.76 10.04
N HIS A 627 -14.50 -30.27 9.41
CA HIS A 627 -14.39 -29.32 8.29
C HIS A 627 -15.53 -28.29 8.22
N GLN A 628 -15.41 -27.33 7.31
CA GLN A 628 -16.36 -26.26 7.01
C GLN A 628 -16.56 -26.14 5.51
N HIS A 629 -17.64 -25.49 5.08
CA HIS A 629 -17.92 -25.21 3.68
C HIS A 629 -18.05 -23.71 3.42
N ASN A 630 -17.70 -23.30 2.20
CA ASN A 630 -18.09 -22.02 1.63
C ASN A 630 -19.22 -22.22 0.63
N LEU A 631 -20.39 -21.66 0.94
CA LEU A 631 -21.61 -21.80 0.15
C LEU A 631 -21.93 -20.50 -0.58
N GLU A 632 -22.40 -20.61 -1.82
CA GLU A 632 -23.09 -19.53 -2.51
C GLU A 632 -24.60 -19.77 -2.45
N LEU A 633 -25.31 -19.01 -1.63
CA LEU A 633 -26.75 -19.13 -1.47
C LEU A 633 -27.48 -18.35 -2.55
N TRP A 634 -28.56 -18.93 -3.06
CA TRP A 634 -29.45 -18.26 -4.00
C TRP A 634 -30.86 -18.82 -3.89
N LYS A 635 -31.84 -18.09 -4.42
CA LYS A 635 -33.20 -18.58 -4.56
C LYS A 635 -33.38 -19.16 -5.96
N ASN A 636 -33.64 -20.46 -6.05
CA ASN A 636 -33.87 -21.12 -7.32
C ASN A 636 -35.18 -20.58 -7.95
N PRO A 637 -35.15 -19.94 -9.13
CA PRO A 637 -36.33 -19.30 -9.72
C PRO A 637 -37.38 -20.31 -10.19
N GLY A 638 -36.99 -21.56 -10.45
CA GLY A 638 -37.92 -22.62 -10.88
C GLY A 638 -38.67 -23.26 -9.72
N THR A 639 -38.01 -23.47 -8.57
CA THR A 639 -38.59 -24.15 -7.40
C THR A 639 -39.04 -23.18 -6.30
N ASN A 640 -38.59 -21.91 -6.34
CA ASN A 640 -38.73 -20.92 -5.27
C ASN A 640 -38.12 -21.34 -3.92
N VAL A 641 -37.23 -22.33 -3.90
CA VAL A 641 -36.57 -22.84 -2.69
C VAL A 641 -35.19 -22.19 -2.52
N LEU A 642 -34.80 -21.99 -1.27
CA LEU A 642 -33.44 -21.56 -0.91
C LEU A 642 -32.49 -22.75 -1.05
N GLU A 643 -31.50 -22.61 -1.92
CA GLU A 643 -30.53 -23.65 -2.24
C GLU A 643 -29.13 -23.03 -2.27
N TYR A 644 -28.07 -23.85 -2.14
CA TYR A 644 -26.75 -23.40 -2.55
C TYR A 644 -26.57 -23.62 -4.07
N LYS A 645 -25.98 -22.63 -4.74
CA LYS A 645 -25.56 -22.67 -6.13
C LYS A 645 -24.28 -23.49 -6.28
N THR A 646 -23.28 -23.15 -5.47
CA THR A 646 -22.02 -23.88 -5.31
C THR A 646 -21.69 -24.09 -3.85
N CYS A 647 -20.94 -25.15 -3.58
CA CYS A 647 -20.37 -25.50 -2.29
C CYS A 647 -18.89 -25.82 -2.50
N ASP A 648 -18.02 -25.08 -1.83
CA ASP A 648 -16.56 -25.11 -2.07
C ASP A 648 -16.23 -24.96 -3.57
N TYR A 649 -16.99 -24.08 -4.23
CA TYR A 649 -16.90 -23.76 -5.67
C TYR A 649 -17.17 -24.94 -6.61
N GLN A 650 -17.74 -26.02 -6.08
CA GLN A 650 -18.24 -27.15 -6.85
C GLN A 650 -19.76 -27.07 -6.91
N ASN A 651 -20.35 -27.66 -7.96
CA ASN A 651 -21.80 -27.75 -8.07
C ASN A 651 -22.44 -28.66 -7.00
N VAL A 652 -21.64 -29.51 -6.37
CA VAL A 652 -22.04 -30.43 -5.30
C VAL A 652 -20.92 -30.40 -4.26
N CYS A 653 -21.26 -30.34 -2.97
CA CYS A 653 -20.25 -30.41 -1.91
C CYS A 653 -19.42 -31.69 -2.02
N PHE A 654 -18.16 -31.63 -1.58
CA PHE A 654 -17.24 -32.78 -1.62
C PHE A 654 -17.79 -34.03 -0.89
N ASP A 655 -18.45 -33.80 0.23
CA ASP A 655 -19.10 -34.78 1.12
C ASP A 655 -20.60 -34.98 0.81
N GLN A 656 -21.06 -34.39 -0.30
CA GLN A 656 -22.38 -34.58 -0.90
C GLN A 656 -23.56 -34.15 -0.01
N HIS A 657 -23.47 -32.99 0.63
CA HIS A 657 -24.64 -32.30 1.16
C HIS A 657 -25.68 -32.01 0.05
N PRO A 658 -26.98 -32.26 0.29
CA PRO A 658 -28.04 -31.82 -0.62
C PRO A 658 -28.07 -30.30 -0.80
N LYS A 659 -28.47 -29.83 -1.99
CA LYS A 659 -28.49 -28.39 -2.35
C LYS A 659 -29.42 -27.54 -1.49
N ASN A 660 -30.52 -28.11 -1.03
CA ASN A 660 -31.53 -27.40 -0.27
C ASN A 660 -30.93 -26.86 1.04
N ILE A 661 -31.41 -25.70 1.47
CA ILE A 661 -31.03 -25.11 2.76
C ILE A 661 -32.23 -25.16 3.70
N LYS A 662 -31.98 -25.58 4.93
CA LYS A 662 -33.00 -25.62 5.97
C LYS A 662 -32.97 -24.31 6.78
N LEU A 663 -34.09 -23.62 6.84
CA LEU A 663 -34.28 -22.49 7.75
C LEU A 663 -34.55 -23.04 9.17
N VAL A 664 -33.67 -22.75 10.12
CA VAL A 664 -33.74 -23.25 11.51
C VAL A 664 -34.52 -22.28 12.39
N SER A 665 -34.26 -20.98 12.27
CA SER A 665 -35.01 -19.94 12.97
C SER A 665 -35.01 -18.61 12.23
N SER A 666 -36.07 -17.82 12.41
CA SER A 666 -36.18 -16.44 11.93
C SER A 666 -35.59 -15.47 12.97
N PRO A 667 -35.15 -14.26 12.56
CA PRO A 667 -34.79 -13.21 13.49
C PRO A 667 -35.93 -13.02 14.49
N GLY A 668 -35.62 -13.14 15.78
CA GLY A 668 -36.61 -13.08 16.84
C GLY A 668 -37.49 -11.83 16.74
N ARG A 669 -38.78 -12.01 17.05
CA ARG A 669 -39.64 -10.93 17.53
C ARG A 669 -39.13 -10.42 18.87
#